data_AF-K1R5Y1-F1
#
_entry.id   AF-K1R5Y1-F1
#
_cell.length_a   1.000
_cell.length_b   1.000
_cell.length_c   1.000
_cell.angle_alpha   90.00
_cell.angle_beta   90.00
_cell.angle_gamma   90.00
#
_symmetry.space_group_name_H-M   'P 1'
#
loop_
_entity.id
_entity.type
_entity.pdbx_description
1 polymer ?
#
loop_
_entity_poly.entity_id
_entity_poly.type
_entity_poly.pdbx_seq_one_letter_code
_entity_poly.pdbx_strand_id
1 'polypeptide(L)'
;MPALSSFERKLNKHATTFLIGGLFLSLSVLFYFAFCSLPCDDVTSGLSRADLRDAQNKAFWNRNILAPSRDLVYPEVVFIMSAPDNLMGRDTIRETWAKDLPNTVLLRFIIGTGSLSTQQHSNIHRENFIHSDLLLLKSVNDSYGTLTLKLLESFKWLDRHVEFTHLIKADEDSFVRVDRLAYELQKKPKERFYWGFFDGRAHVKKTGKWAEADWILCDRYLPYALGGGYVLSSDLVHYVSSNSKFLKLFNSEDVSLGTWLGPLDIKRSHDTRFDTEYKSRESQLTVVGVHGNYTWPVRDKAVHTQGDLILGALHMVHERSEDKICGPIMLQGGVQALETMLYTLDVINADQKLLPGITLGVLAKDDCDRDIYGLEQAVDFIRGSIANIGGSEYACHDGSDPVILGVIGAPSSGFNELEKLLKASEICIAATEKMIKDSGVAGQATYDKTVERLLAKSNARGVIVFGSDQEVGMLMQAVRRNNASRWFSWIGSDGWGGRSLAVDGNEIEVEGSVTVQPLAFEVKGFRDYFLRLTPQNNKRNPWFVEFWEQQFRCKYPGSSWTPYNDQFNVTCSGQEQLSPSEFEMEAQLQFVSDATMSFAHALNNIHTDLCAGQSGLCDVMMPIDGELLKDYLVKVNFTGLSGQDFAFLPNGDAPARYRILNYRQVERGRFEWKTIGYFLEKHLYLDSQSSKRIFNKEQIVDLKYRWEEPKHPDSVCSRPCHKGEAHHMIDGSACCWTCSPCHIYQYLPTKYACVDCPLGTIPSYDRQSCVEIVIVYLRYTDAIAIVAMTFASLGIIATGVVMTVFIVYNNTPVVKASGRELSFVLLFGIFLCYAMTFILVSKPHETTCGAQKYGIGLSFSIVYSAILTKTNRIARIFRAGKRTSKRPRFISPRSQLFICGAFVAFQNAVGVVWLLLRPPRAVAYHANRDDHQLVCSDAVGAWYMVGFTYPIVLVVICTFYAFITRNIPEAFNESKYIGFTMYTTCIIWLAFVSIYFSTEHNIQIRIATMSFSISLSATVGLVCMFATKLYIIIVHPERNVRQSLLAAKPVMPSPKLTQCYSSIPSSYLSNGRQDTAHSTQSDYGDLEMVHRLRPSASFSSSISRSTCATQTLTNGTSTSTQTLDLISKGADDVQL
;
A
#
# COMPACT_ATOMS: atom_id res chain seq x y z
N MET A 1 -3.18 90.94 1.72
CA MET A 1 -3.31 89.51 1.35
C MET A 1 -3.71 88.67 2.58
N PRO A 2 -5.00 88.40 2.84
CA PRO A 2 -5.37 87.29 3.74
C PRO A 2 -6.50 86.37 3.21
N ALA A 3 -6.96 86.56 1.97
CA ALA A 3 -8.15 85.88 1.45
C ALA A 3 -7.90 84.51 0.77
N LEU A 4 -6.64 84.16 0.39
CA LEU A 4 -6.35 82.86 -0.24
C LEU A 4 -6.39 81.69 0.77
N SER A 5 -5.83 81.87 1.97
CA SER A 5 -5.63 80.79 2.95
C SER A 5 -6.90 80.27 3.65
N SER A 6 -8.04 80.96 3.45
CA SER A 6 -9.37 80.53 3.91
C SER A 6 -10.08 79.68 2.84
N PHE A 7 -9.79 79.90 1.56
CA PHE A 7 -10.39 79.16 0.45
C PHE A 7 -9.73 77.78 0.26
N GLU A 8 -8.40 77.70 0.38
CA GLU A 8 -7.66 76.42 0.39
C GLU A 8 -8.08 75.50 1.53
N ARG A 9 -8.22 76.03 2.76
CA ARG A 9 -8.60 75.23 3.95
C ARG A 9 -10.00 74.64 3.89
N LYS A 10 -10.92 75.17 3.06
CA LYS A 10 -12.25 74.57 2.84
C LYS A 10 -12.29 73.60 1.66
N LEU A 11 -11.41 73.71 0.67
CA LEU A 11 -11.25 72.66 -0.34
C LEU A 11 -10.64 71.38 0.27
N ASN A 12 -9.55 71.52 1.04
CA ASN A 12 -8.79 70.41 1.62
C ASN A 12 -9.48 69.66 2.78
N LYS A 13 -10.74 69.98 3.12
CA LYS A 13 -11.55 69.20 4.08
C LYS A 13 -12.63 68.32 3.46
N HIS A 14 -12.97 68.51 2.18
CA HIS A 14 -13.97 67.69 1.51
C HIS A 14 -13.46 67.02 0.23
N ALA A 15 -12.49 67.62 -0.49
CA ALA A 15 -11.81 66.93 -1.59
C ALA A 15 -11.08 65.68 -1.07
N THR A 16 -10.44 65.78 0.10
CA THR A 16 -9.66 64.73 0.75
C THR A 16 -10.53 63.53 1.16
N THR A 17 -11.76 63.73 1.62
CA THR A 17 -12.68 62.63 1.95
C THR A 17 -13.12 61.85 0.71
N PHE A 18 -13.38 62.53 -0.42
CA PHE A 18 -13.71 61.88 -1.68
C PHE A 18 -12.49 61.20 -2.34
N LEU A 19 -11.30 61.78 -2.23
CA LEU A 19 -10.04 61.17 -2.68
C LEU A 19 -9.69 59.92 -1.87
N ILE A 20 -9.77 59.99 -0.53
CA ILE A 20 -9.51 58.84 0.35
C ILE A 20 -10.54 57.73 0.12
N GLY A 21 -11.83 58.05 -0.04
CA GLY A 21 -12.85 57.06 -0.39
C GLY A 21 -12.60 56.36 -1.73
N GLY A 22 -12.15 57.09 -2.75
CA GLY A 22 -11.77 56.53 -4.05
C GLY A 22 -10.50 55.66 -3.98
N LEU A 23 -9.48 56.10 -3.24
CA LEU A 23 -8.24 55.35 -3.04
C LEU A 23 -8.48 54.05 -2.26
N PHE A 24 -9.28 54.09 -1.19
CA PHE A 24 -9.60 52.88 -0.42
C PHE A 24 -10.28 51.81 -1.27
N LEU A 25 -11.27 52.16 -2.10
CA LEU A 25 -11.91 51.19 -3.00
C LEU A 25 -10.92 50.56 -3.99
N SER A 26 -9.93 51.31 -4.48
CA SER A 26 -8.92 50.77 -5.41
C SER A 26 -7.91 49.84 -4.74
N LEU A 27 -7.57 50.08 -3.47
CA LEU A 27 -6.63 49.26 -2.69
C LEU A 27 -7.26 47.95 -2.18
N SER A 28 -8.54 47.96 -1.79
CA SER A 28 -9.26 46.76 -1.35
C SER A 28 -9.28 45.65 -2.42
N VAL A 29 -9.44 46.02 -3.70
CA VAL A 29 -9.49 45.06 -4.81
C VAL A 29 -8.12 44.42 -5.06
N LEU A 30 -7.02 45.17 -4.88
CA LEU A 30 -5.66 44.64 -5.03
C LEU A 30 -5.25 43.68 -3.91
N PHE A 31 -5.68 43.95 -2.67
CA PHE A 31 -5.38 43.06 -1.53
C PHE A 31 -6.10 41.71 -1.60
N TYR A 32 -7.30 41.65 -2.18
CA TYR A 32 -8.09 40.41 -2.23
C TYR A 32 -7.48 39.34 -3.14
N PHE A 33 -6.79 39.74 -4.23
CA PHE A 33 -6.10 38.81 -5.13
C PHE A 33 -4.81 38.19 -4.54
N ALA A 34 -4.28 38.71 -3.43
CA ALA A 34 -2.99 38.30 -2.89
C ALA A 34 -3.05 37.10 -1.92
N PHE A 35 -4.24 36.72 -1.43
CA PHE A 35 -4.38 35.82 -0.26
C PHE A 35 -4.98 34.43 -0.54
N CYS A 36 -5.15 34.03 -1.80
CA CYS A 36 -5.76 32.74 -2.14
C CYS A 36 -4.84 31.85 -3.00
N SER A 37 -3.76 31.34 -2.39
CA SER A 37 -2.88 30.29 -2.94
C SER A 37 -1.98 29.72 -1.85
N LEU A 38 -2.28 28.50 -1.35
CA LEU A 38 -1.40 27.46 -0.75
C LEU A 38 -2.15 26.57 0.28
N PRO A 39 -2.08 25.23 0.20
CA PRO A 39 -2.53 24.28 1.24
C PRO A 39 -1.36 23.70 2.08
N CYS A 40 -1.66 22.97 3.16
CA CYS A 40 -0.70 22.30 4.07
C CYS A 40 -1.13 20.86 4.40
N ASP A 41 -0.16 19.98 4.71
CA ASP A 41 -0.35 18.56 5.08
C ASP A 41 0.33 18.14 6.42
N ASP A 42 -0.17 17.02 6.98
CA ASP A 42 0.44 15.96 7.82
C ASP A 42 0.69 16.01 9.37
N VAL A 43 -0.14 15.22 10.10
CA VAL A 43 0.14 13.96 10.85
C VAL A 43 0.96 13.87 12.19
N THR A 44 0.21 13.60 13.26
CA THR A 44 0.44 12.74 14.49
C THR A 44 1.48 13.03 15.60
N SER A 45 1.03 12.91 16.86
CA SER A 45 1.54 11.96 17.87
C SER A 45 0.77 12.05 19.20
N GLY A 46 0.76 10.99 20.04
CA GLY A 46 0.26 11.08 21.42
C GLY A 46 -0.01 9.75 22.15
N LEU A 47 0.83 9.41 23.14
CA LEU A 47 0.53 8.46 24.23
C LEU A 47 1.24 8.93 25.51
N SER A 48 0.63 8.71 26.68
CA SER A 48 0.82 9.60 27.84
C SER A 48 1.73 9.07 28.97
N ARG A 49 2.23 10.00 29.79
CA ARG A 49 3.22 9.81 30.85
C ARG A 49 2.70 9.10 32.12
N ALA A 50 1.51 8.48 32.08
CA ALA A 50 0.81 7.92 33.23
C ALA A 50 1.27 6.49 33.59
N ASP A 51 1.53 5.65 32.59
CA ASP A 51 1.82 4.21 32.79
C ASP A 51 3.19 3.95 33.43
N LEU A 52 4.08 4.95 33.43
CA LEU A 52 5.44 4.86 33.96
C LEU A 52 5.54 4.85 35.49
N ARG A 53 4.47 5.16 36.23
CA ARG A 53 4.49 5.17 37.71
C ARG A 53 3.99 3.88 38.36
N ASP A 54 3.11 3.13 37.71
CA ASP A 54 2.54 1.91 38.30
C ASP A 54 3.48 0.69 38.17
N ALA A 55 4.37 0.71 37.16
CA ALA A 55 5.42 -0.30 36.98
C ALA A 55 6.53 -0.24 38.05
N GLN A 56 6.81 0.92 38.65
CA GLN A 56 7.90 1.07 39.64
C GLN A 56 7.61 0.39 40.99
N ASN A 57 6.35 0.19 41.35
CA ASN A 57 5.98 -0.32 42.69
C ASN A 57 5.87 -1.87 42.77
N LYS A 58 5.90 -2.60 41.65
CA LYS A 58 5.81 -4.07 41.64
C LYS A 58 7.15 -4.81 41.61
N ALA A 59 8.28 -4.10 41.54
CA ALA A 59 9.62 -4.68 41.46
C ALA A 59 10.36 -4.78 42.82
N PHE A 60 9.70 -4.52 43.95
CA PHE A 60 10.38 -4.39 45.26
C PHE A 60 10.38 -5.66 46.14
N TRP A 61 9.57 -6.68 45.83
CA TRP A 61 9.51 -7.93 46.60
C TRP A 61 9.30 -9.19 45.74
N ASN A 62 10.39 -9.75 45.21
CA ASN A 62 10.69 -11.18 45.40
C ASN A 62 12.15 -11.51 45.05
N ARG A 63 12.75 -12.42 45.82
CA ARG A 63 14.19 -12.65 45.85
C ARG A 63 14.62 -13.73 44.87
N ASN A 64 15.57 -13.40 44.00
CA ASN A 64 16.83 -14.14 43.83
C ASN A 64 17.88 -13.28 43.08
N ILE A 65 17.98 -12.00 43.46
CA ILE A 65 19.09 -11.14 43.04
C ILE A 65 20.28 -11.44 43.95
N LEU A 66 21.03 -12.47 43.61
CA LEU A 66 22.45 -12.57 43.90
C LEU A 66 23.12 -13.18 42.66
N ALA A 67 24.08 -12.45 42.09
CA ALA A 67 25.15 -13.09 41.34
C ALA A 67 25.81 -14.14 42.27
N PRO A 68 26.40 -15.23 41.76
CA PRO A 68 27.11 -16.17 42.61
C PRO A 68 28.14 -15.37 43.43
N SER A 69 28.02 -15.42 44.75
CA SER A 69 29.13 -15.06 45.60
C SER A 69 30.22 -16.11 45.42
N ARG A 70 31.46 -15.80 45.81
CA ARG A 70 32.58 -16.75 45.82
C ARG A 70 32.42 -17.88 46.86
N ASP A 71 31.20 -18.11 47.36
CA ASP A 71 30.87 -19.16 48.32
C ASP A 71 30.35 -20.45 47.62
N LEU A 72 30.12 -20.40 46.29
CA LEU A 72 29.67 -21.53 45.48
C LEU A 72 30.74 -21.94 44.46
N VAL A 73 31.38 -23.08 44.72
CA VAL A 73 32.39 -23.69 43.84
C VAL A 73 31.71 -24.68 42.88
N TYR A 74 31.88 -24.48 41.58
CA TYR A 74 31.35 -25.33 40.51
C TYR A 74 32.49 -26.08 39.82
N PRO A 75 32.70 -27.38 40.06
CA PRO A 75 33.83 -28.11 39.48
C PRO A 75 33.87 -28.02 37.94
N GLU A 76 32.72 -28.16 37.29
CA GLU A 76 32.54 -28.00 35.85
C GLU A 76 31.55 -26.86 35.50
N VAL A 77 31.90 -26.05 34.50
CA VAL A 77 31.06 -25.00 33.92
C VAL A 77 30.82 -25.31 32.44
N VAL A 78 29.59 -25.17 31.96
CA VAL A 78 29.21 -25.40 30.57
C VAL A 78 28.74 -24.07 29.95
N PHE A 79 29.43 -23.63 28.90
CA PHE A 79 29.14 -22.42 28.15
C PHE A 79 28.64 -22.76 26.75
N ILE A 80 27.47 -22.21 26.40
CA ILE A 80 26.83 -22.38 25.09
C ILE A 80 26.70 -21.02 24.41
N MET A 81 27.20 -20.88 23.19
CA MET A 81 27.29 -19.59 22.48
C MET A 81 25.95 -19.20 21.82
N SER A 82 25.09 -18.55 22.62
CA SER A 82 23.68 -18.24 22.36
C SER A 82 23.35 -17.16 21.29
N ALA A 83 22.71 -17.44 20.16
CA ALA A 83 22.15 -16.37 19.32
C ALA A 83 20.85 -15.77 19.92
N PRO A 84 20.63 -14.43 19.91
CA PRO A 84 19.48 -13.78 20.57
C PRO A 84 18.12 -14.42 20.27
N ASP A 85 17.83 -14.62 18.99
CA ASP A 85 16.55 -15.11 18.50
C ASP A 85 16.40 -16.65 18.54
N ASN A 86 17.47 -17.41 18.85
CA ASN A 86 17.45 -18.87 18.85
C ASN A 86 16.91 -19.47 20.17
N LEU A 87 15.67 -19.10 20.52
CA LEU A 87 14.97 -19.67 21.68
C LEU A 87 14.83 -21.21 21.55
N MET A 88 14.51 -21.70 20.34
CA MET A 88 14.27 -23.12 20.07
C MET A 88 15.50 -24.00 20.30
N GLY A 89 16.70 -23.53 19.95
CA GLY A 89 17.95 -24.24 20.26
C GLY A 89 18.18 -24.40 21.77
N ARG A 90 17.97 -23.31 22.53
CA ARG A 90 18.10 -23.32 24.00
C ARG A 90 17.08 -24.25 24.66
N ASP A 91 15.81 -24.19 24.22
CA ASP A 91 14.76 -25.07 24.74
C ASP A 91 15.01 -26.54 24.40
N THR A 92 15.50 -26.85 23.18
CA THR A 92 15.90 -28.21 22.80
C THR A 92 17.00 -28.75 23.72
N ILE A 93 17.99 -27.94 24.08
CA ILE A 93 19.06 -28.34 24.99
C ILE A 93 18.53 -28.55 26.41
N ARG A 94 17.68 -27.64 26.92
CA ARG A 94 16.99 -27.74 28.22
C ARG A 94 16.13 -29.01 28.33
N GLU A 95 15.47 -29.42 27.24
CA GLU A 95 14.60 -30.60 27.21
C GLU A 95 15.34 -31.93 26.97
N THR A 96 16.55 -31.88 26.39
CA THR A 96 17.37 -33.07 26.08
C THR A 96 18.47 -33.30 27.12
N TRP A 97 19.74 -33.01 26.81
CA TRP A 97 20.89 -33.40 27.63
C TRP A 97 21.15 -32.47 28.82
N ALA A 98 20.60 -31.25 28.83
CA ALA A 98 20.73 -30.35 29.99
C ALA A 98 19.67 -30.61 31.09
N LYS A 99 18.66 -31.45 30.81
CA LYS A 99 17.51 -31.71 31.68
C LYS A 99 17.89 -32.28 33.04
N ASP A 100 18.82 -33.24 33.05
CA ASP A 100 19.22 -34.02 34.23
C ASP A 100 20.64 -33.63 34.73
N LEU A 101 21.06 -32.38 34.50
CA LEU A 101 22.37 -31.90 34.97
C LEU A 101 22.44 -31.87 36.51
N PRO A 102 23.53 -32.38 37.11
CA PRO A 102 23.71 -32.31 38.56
C PRO A 102 23.96 -30.87 39.00
N ASN A 103 23.45 -30.49 40.18
CA ASN A 103 23.56 -29.14 40.76
C ASN A 103 25.01 -28.61 40.95
N THR A 104 26.03 -29.46 40.76
CA THR A 104 27.45 -29.11 40.77
C THR A 104 27.93 -28.51 39.45
N VAL A 105 27.15 -28.58 38.37
CA VAL A 105 27.49 -28.06 37.04
C VAL A 105 26.77 -26.72 36.80
N LEU A 106 27.50 -25.70 36.36
CA LEU A 106 26.94 -24.40 36.00
C LEU A 106 26.75 -24.28 34.48
N LEU A 107 25.51 -24.40 34.00
CA LEU A 107 25.16 -24.13 32.60
C LEU A 107 24.88 -22.63 32.37
N ARG A 108 25.43 -22.03 31.31
CA ARG A 108 25.08 -20.68 30.84
C ARG A 108 25.00 -20.57 29.32
N PHE A 109 23.90 -19.99 28.83
CA PHE A 109 23.75 -19.54 27.44
C PHE A 109 24.22 -18.10 27.30
N ILE A 110 25.23 -17.85 26.47
CA ILE A 110 25.90 -16.54 26.36
C ILE A 110 25.28 -15.73 25.22
N ILE A 111 24.71 -14.56 25.52
CA ILE A 111 24.04 -13.71 24.53
C ILE A 111 24.59 -12.27 24.60
N GLY A 112 24.99 -11.72 23.46
CA GLY A 112 25.34 -10.31 23.27
C GLY A 112 24.08 -9.45 23.23
N THR A 113 24.08 -8.34 23.97
CA THR A 113 22.89 -7.48 24.12
C THR A 113 23.12 -6.02 23.71
N GLY A 114 24.27 -5.69 23.13
CA GLY A 114 24.65 -4.32 22.76
C GLY A 114 23.94 -3.74 21.53
N SER A 115 23.35 -4.57 20.67
CA SER A 115 22.74 -4.18 19.38
C SER A 115 21.32 -4.71 19.16
N LEU A 116 20.60 -5.07 20.22
CA LEU A 116 19.28 -5.68 20.11
C LEU A 116 18.18 -4.65 19.85
N SER A 117 17.19 -5.03 19.05
CA SER A 117 15.94 -4.27 18.92
C SER A 117 15.14 -4.27 20.23
N THR A 118 14.26 -3.29 20.39
CA THR A 118 13.36 -3.18 21.56
C THR A 118 12.53 -4.46 21.80
N GLN A 119 12.16 -5.16 20.72
CA GLN A 119 11.40 -6.42 20.78
C GLN A 119 12.28 -7.58 21.23
N GLN A 120 13.50 -7.71 20.70
CA GLN A 120 14.47 -8.74 21.13
C GLN A 120 14.87 -8.58 22.60
N HIS A 121 15.12 -7.34 23.05
CA HIS A 121 15.35 -7.04 24.47
C HIS A 121 14.19 -7.53 25.35
N SER A 122 12.94 -7.25 24.96
CA SER A 122 11.75 -7.70 25.71
C SER A 122 11.66 -9.23 25.79
N ASN A 123 11.89 -9.92 24.66
CA ASN A 123 11.85 -11.38 24.59
C ASN A 123 12.91 -12.03 25.49
N ILE A 124 14.17 -11.59 25.41
CA ILE A 124 15.28 -12.14 26.20
C ILE A 124 15.12 -11.83 27.69
N HIS A 125 14.62 -10.63 28.05
CA HIS A 125 14.32 -10.33 29.44
C HIS A 125 13.19 -11.22 30.00
N ARG A 126 12.18 -11.55 29.19
CA ARG A 126 11.12 -12.50 29.57
C ARG A 126 11.65 -13.93 29.71
N GLU A 127 12.51 -14.39 28.80
CA GLU A 127 13.14 -15.71 28.89
C GLU A 127 14.02 -15.82 30.14
N ASN A 128 14.91 -14.86 30.37
CA ASN A 128 15.80 -14.87 31.52
C ASN A 128 15.04 -14.82 32.85
N PHE A 129 13.88 -14.14 32.89
CA PHE A 129 12.99 -14.12 34.05
C PHE A 129 12.40 -15.50 34.38
N ILE A 130 12.21 -16.37 33.38
CA ILE A 130 11.69 -17.73 33.54
C ILE A 130 12.80 -18.71 33.89
N HIS A 131 13.90 -18.72 33.13
CA HIS A 131 14.92 -19.78 33.20
C HIS A 131 16.18 -19.42 34.01
N SER A 132 16.53 -18.13 34.12
CA SER A 132 17.70 -17.62 34.87
C SER A 132 19.06 -18.26 34.50
N ASP A 133 19.17 -18.81 33.29
CA ASP A 133 20.34 -19.51 32.74
C ASP A 133 21.09 -18.69 31.65
N LEU A 134 20.64 -17.46 31.36
CA LEU A 134 21.25 -16.60 30.34
C LEU A 134 22.34 -15.69 30.94
N LEU A 135 23.51 -15.64 30.28
CA LEU A 135 24.56 -14.65 30.51
C LEU A 135 24.46 -13.53 29.47
N LEU A 136 23.93 -12.39 29.88
CA LEU A 136 23.66 -11.24 29.01
C LEU A 136 24.83 -10.24 29.00
N LEU A 137 25.59 -10.18 27.91
CA LEU A 137 26.76 -9.32 27.73
C LEU A 137 26.34 -7.98 27.12
N LYS A 138 26.23 -6.93 27.95
CA LYS A 138 25.76 -5.58 27.54
C LYS A 138 26.73 -4.81 26.64
N SER A 139 28.01 -5.12 26.71
CA SER A 139 29.09 -4.48 25.94
C SER A 139 29.34 -5.13 24.58
N VAL A 140 28.61 -6.18 24.22
CA VAL A 140 28.86 -7.00 23.03
C VAL A 140 27.63 -7.00 22.12
N ASN A 141 27.82 -6.56 20.88
CA ASN A 141 26.83 -6.72 19.81
C ASN A 141 26.82 -8.19 19.35
N ASP A 142 25.66 -8.79 19.13
CA ASP A 142 25.58 -10.19 18.72
C ASP A 142 25.63 -10.32 17.19
N SER A 143 26.71 -10.90 16.68
CA SER A 143 26.95 -11.15 15.25
C SER A 143 28.06 -12.18 15.08
N TYR A 144 28.16 -12.81 13.91
CA TYR A 144 29.28 -13.72 13.60
C TYR A 144 30.65 -13.04 13.76
N GLY A 145 30.79 -11.79 13.29
CA GLY A 145 32.05 -11.03 13.38
C GLY A 145 32.43 -10.56 14.79
N THR A 146 31.59 -10.81 15.80
CA THR A 146 31.83 -10.46 17.21
C THR A 146 31.90 -11.67 18.14
N LEU A 147 31.86 -12.91 17.60
CA LEU A 147 31.95 -14.15 18.38
C LEU A 147 33.21 -14.22 19.27
N THR A 148 34.37 -13.84 18.74
CA THR A 148 35.62 -13.78 19.51
C THR A 148 35.54 -12.80 20.69
N LEU A 149 34.90 -11.65 20.51
CA LEU A 149 34.69 -10.68 21.59
C LEU A 149 33.70 -11.20 22.64
N LYS A 150 32.65 -11.89 22.19
CA LYS A 150 31.64 -12.57 23.02
C LYS A 150 32.26 -13.66 23.90
N LEU A 151 33.19 -14.45 23.34
CA LEU A 151 33.98 -15.44 24.08
C LEU A 151 34.92 -14.78 25.10
N LEU A 152 35.60 -13.69 24.72
CA LEU A 152 36.53 -12.99 25.61
C LEU A 152 35.82 -12.33 26.81
N GLU A 153 34.65 -11.72 26.59
CA GLU A 153 33.85 -11.14 27.67
C GLU A 153 33.17 -12.20 28.55
N SER A 154 32.79 -13.37 28.02
CA SER A 154 32.29 -14.47 28.85
C SER A 154 33.38 -15.06 29.75
N PHE A 155 34.62 -15.17 29.26
CA PHE A 155 35.78 -15.59 30.07
C PHE A 155 36.08 -14.58 31.19
N LYS A 156 36.08 -13.27 30.90
CA LYS A 156 36.22 -12.21 31.91
C LYS A 156 35.09 -12.22 32.94
N TRP A 157 33.87 -12.56 32.54
CA TRP A 157 32.76 -12.71 33.48
C TRP A 157 32.99 -13.92 34.38
N LEU A 158 33.35 -15.07 33.81
CA LEU A 158 33.54 -16.31 34.55
C LEU A 158 34.62 -16.18 35.63
N ASP A 159 35.81 -15.73 35.22
CA ASP A 159 37.00 -15.48 36.06
C ASP A 159 36.74 -14.55 37.26
N ARG A 160 35.77 -13.63 37.13
CA ARG A 160 35.42 -12.68 38.20
C ARG A 160 34.34 -13.18 39.16
N HIS A 161 33.40 -14.00 38.68
CA HIS A 161 32.15 -14.29 39.39
C HIS A 161 31.96 -15.76 39.79
N VAL A 162 32.79 -16.70 39.29
CA VAL A 162 32.63 -18.13 39.54
C VAL A 162 33.97 -18.76 39.88
N GLU A 163 34.01 -19.60 40.92
CA GLU A 163 35.16 -20.47 41.20
C GLU A 163 34.92 -21.84 40.58
N PHE A 164 35.82 -22.27 39.69
CA PHE A 164 35.66 -23.49 38.90
C PHE A 164 36.98 -24.18 38.57
N THR A 165 36.93 -25.46 38.15
CA THR A 165 38.14 -26.21 37.73
C THR A 165 38.25 -26.35 36.22
N HIS A 166 37.14 -26.67 35.54
CA HIS A 166 37.12 -26.87 34.09
C HIS A 166 35.93 -26.14 33.45
N LEU A 167 36.20 -25.48 32.32
CA LEU A 167 35.21 -24.85 31.45
C LEU A 167 35.04 -25.70 30.19
N ILE A 168 33.79 -26.03 29.85
CA ILE A 168 33.38 -26.76 28.66
C ILE A 168 32.67 -25.75 27.72
N LYS A 169 33.27 -25.43 26.57
CA LYS A 169 32.61 -24.68 25.48
C LYS A 169 31.92 -25.69 24.57
N ALA A 170 30.66 -25.44 24.23
CA ALA A 170 29.91 -26.17 23.22
C ALA A 170 29.07 -25.18 22.40
N ASP A 171 28.67 -25.60 21.20
CA ASP A 171 27.81 -24.82 20.31
C ASP A 171 26.35 -25.32 20.37
N GLU A 172 25.39 -24.55 19.87
CA GLU A 172 23.95 -24.86 20.00
C GLU A 172 23.50 -26.14 19.28
N ASP A 173 24.29 -26.61 18.31
CA ASP A 173 24.06 -27.80 17.51
C ASP A 173 24.78 -29.05 18.07
N SER A 174 25.44 -28.92 19.22
CA SER A 174 26.26 -29.97 19.84
C SER A 174 25.54 -30.67 21.01
N PHE A 175 25.48 -32.02 20.97
CA PHE A 175 24.97 -32.83 22.08
C PHE A 175 26.13 -33.26 22.99
N VAL A 176 26.10 -32.86 24.28
CA VAL A 176 27.23 -33.06 25.22
C VAL A 176 26.89 -34.07 26.31
N ARG A 177 27.68 -35.14 26.43
CA ARG A 177 27.60 -36.10 27.55
C ARG A 177 28.35 -35.59 28.79
N VAL A 178 27.78 -34.58 29.45
CA VAL A 178 28.38 -33.93 30.63
C VAL A 178 28.65 -34.92 31.77
N ASP A 179 27.78 -35.91 31.96
CA ASP A 179 27.94 -37.01 32.90
C ASP A 179 29.25 -37.79 32.69
N ARG A 180 29.57 -38.09 31.43
CA ARG A 180 30.78 -38.83 31.05
C ARG A 180 32.02 -37.93 31.05
N LEU A 181 31.86 -36.69 30.60
CA LEU A 181 32.92 -35.70 30.52
C LEU A 181 33.44 -35.35 31.93
N ALA A 182 32.55 -35.08 32.90
CA ALA A 182 32.92 -34.85 34.30
C ALA A 182 33.69 -36.04 34.90
N TYR A 183 33.25 -37.28 34.64
CA TYR A 183 33.96 -38.49 35.08
C TYR A 183 35.36 -38.64 34.45
N GLU A 184 35.54 -38.27 33.18
CA GLU A 184 36.87 -38.28 32.56
C GLU A 184 37.76 -37.13 33.06
N LEU A 185 37.20 -35.93 33.31
CA LEU A 185 37.94 -34.76 33.80
C LEU A 185 38.56 -34.98 35.19
N GLN A 186 37.94 -35.78 36.06
CA GLN A 186 38.55 -36.22 37.33
C GLN A 186 39.93 -36.90 37.15
N LYS A 187 40.23 -37.43 35.96
CA LYS A 187 41.48 -38.13 35.62
C LYS A 187 42.42 -37.28 34.73
N LYS A 188 42.03 -36.05 34.40
CA LYS A 188 42.83 -35.11 33.58
C LYS A 188 43.60 -34.11 34.48
N PRO A 189 44.62 -33.41 33.93
CA PRO A 189 45.31 -32.34 34.66
C PRO A 189 44.34 -31.19 34.95
N LYS A 190 44.38 -30.64 36.18
CA LYS A 190 43.52 -29.52 36.62
C LYS A 190 44.04 -28.14 36.24
N GLU A 191 45.28 -28.05 35.78
CA GLU A 191 45.95 -26.81 35.39
C GLU A 191 46.61 -26.99 34.01
N ARG A 192 46.75 -25.89 33.27
CA ARG A 192 47.35 -25.80 31.93
C ARG A 192 46.82 -26.82 30.92
N PHE A 193 45.54 -27.15 30.99
CA PHE A 193 44.92 -28.23 30.22
C PHE A 193 43.95 -27.68 29.16
N TYR A 194 44.14 -28.11 27.91
CA TYR A 194 43.28 -27.75 26.78
C TYR A 194 42.97 -29.02 25.97
N TRP A 195 41.71 -29.40 25.86
CA TRP A 195 41.25 -30.67 25.29
C TRP A 195 40.15 -30.44 24.25
N GLY A 196 40.28 -31.05 23.08
CA GLY A 196 39.30 -30.97 21.99
C GLY A 196 39.84 -31.59 20.70
N PHE A 197 39.16 -31.37 19.59
CA PHE A 197 39.60 -31.86 18.29
C PHE A 197 40.53 -30.84 17.62
N PHE A 198 41.85 -31.02 17.76
CA PHE A 198 42.84 -30.06 17.23
C PHE A 198 43.19 -30.30 15.76
N ASP A 199 43.02 -29.29 14.90
CA ASP A 199 43.65 -29.27 13.57
C ASP A 199 44.88 -28.35 13.57
N GLY A 200 46.06 -28.95 13.34
CA GLY A 200 47.34 -28.24 13.18
C GLY A 200 47.79 -28.05 11.73
N ARG A 201 46.94 -28.37 10.74
CA ARG A 201 47.23 -28.28 9.29
C ARG A 201 46.25 -27.37 8.54
N ALA A 202 45.25 -26.80 9.21
CA ALA A 202 44.31 -25.84 8.65
C ALA A 202 45.01 -24.67 7.95
N HIS A 203 44.65 -24.43 6.69
CA HIS A 203 45.11 -23.27 5.93
C HIS A 203 44.27 -22.04 6.29
N VAL A 204 44.90 -20.86 6.23
CA VAL A 204 44.23 -19.59 6.52
C VAL A 204 43.08 -19.37 5.54
N LYS A 205 41.86 -19.26 6.06
CA LYS A 205 40.65 -19.01 5.26
C LYS A 205 40.70 -17.56 4.78
N LYS A 206 40.83 -17.35 3.48
CA LYS A 206 40.88 -16.01 2.85
C LYS A 206 39.52 -15.49 2.36
N THR A 207 38.49 -16.34 2.39
CA THR A 207 37.16 -16.05 1.83
C THR A 207 36.05 -16.69 2.68
N GLY A 208 34.86 -16.08 2.70
CA GLY A 208 33.69 -16.56 3.44
C GLY A 208 33.56 -15.97 4.85
N LYS A 209 32.56 -16.43 5.62
CA LYS A 209 32.21 -15.86 6.95
C LYS A 209 33.35 -15.93 7.98
N TRP A 210 34.27 -16.87 7.81
CA TRP A 210 35.45 -17.09 8.65
C TRP A 210 36.76 -16.58 8.01
N ALA A 211 36.68 -15.61 7.10
CA ALA A 211 37.88 -15.06 6.46
C ALA A 211 38.73 -14.26 7.46
N GLU A 212 40.04 -14.51 7.45
CA GLU A 212 41.03 -13.80 8.29
C GLU A 212 41.97 -12.98 7.41
N ALA A 213 41.51 -11.80 6.98
CA ALA A 213 42.29 -10.90 6.12
C ALA A 213 43.57 -10.39 6.80
N ASP A 214 43.54 -10.19 8.13
CA ASP A 214 44.62 -9.63 8.93
C ASP A 214 45.52 -10.71 9.59
N TRP A 215 45.54 -11.94 9.06
CA TRP A 215 46.41 -12.99 9.57
C TRP A 215 47.87 -12.78 9.11
N ILE A 216 48.78 -12.62 10.08
CA ILE A 216 50.18 -12.21 9.85
C ILE A 216 51.23 -13.19 10.39
N LEU A 217 50.83 -14.35 10.91
CA LEU A 217 51.75 -15.26 11.60
C LEU A 217 52.42 -16.28 10.66
N CYS A 218 51.63 -17.13 10.02
CA CYS A 218 52.09 -18.25 9.18
C CYS A 218 51.10 -18.50 8.02
N ASP A 219 51.48 -19.27 7.01
CA ASP A 219 50.56 -19.72 5.93
C ASP A 219 49.41 -20.65 6.40
N ARG A 220 49.48 -21.09 7.66
CA ARG A 220 48.51 -21.94 8.35
C ARG A 220 48.16 -21.35 9.71
N TYR A 221 47.01 -21.76 10.25
CA TYR A 221 46.65 -21.43 11.62
C TYR A 221 47.55 -22.14 12.64
N LEU A 222 47.72 -21.55 13.82
CA LEU A 222 48.29 -22.25 14.97
C LEU A 222 47.30 -23.33 15.46
N PRO A 223 47.76 -24.47 16.03
CA PRO A 223 46.86 -25.55 16.43
C PRO A 223 45.76 -25.09 17.39
N TYR A 224 44.51 -25.20 16.92
CA TYR A 224 43.30 -24.80 17.62
C TYR A 224 42.29 -25.97 17.66
N ALA A 225 41.39 -25.99 18.63
CA ALA A 225 40.31 -26.97 18.69
C ALA A 225 39.15 -26.52 17.77
N LEU A 226 38.73 -27.38 16.85
CA LEU A 226 37.77 -27.09 15.79
C LEU A 226 36.34 -27.55 16.15
N GLY A 227 35.35 -26.67 15.95
CA GLY A 227 33.95 -27.08 15.79
C GLY A 227 33.22 -27.33 17.11
N GLY A 228 32.72 -28.55 17.32
CA GLY A 228 31.69 -28.89 18.32
C GLY A 228 32.03 -28.69 19.81
N GLY A 229 33.18 -28.12 20.15
CA GLY A 229 33.51 -27.70 21.50
C GLY A 229 34.88 -28.16 22.01
N TYR A 230 35.22 -27.69 23.21
CA TYR A 230 36.49 -27.97 23.87
C TYR A 230 36.40 -27.76 25.39
N VAL A 231 37.40 -28.29 26.13
CA VAL A 231 37.56 -28.09 27.57
C VAL A 231 38.85 -27.32 27.87
N LEU A 232 38.77 -26.35 28.78
CA LEU A 232 39.89 -25.57 29.33
C LEU A 232 39.94 -25.70 30.86
N SER A 233 41.13 -25.72 31.44
CA SER A 233 41.32 -25.49 32.88
C SER A 233 41.17 -24.01 33.26
N SER A 234 40.78 -23.74 34.50
CA SER A 234 40.47 -22.38 34.97
C SER A 234 41.66 -21.42 34.95
N ASP A 235 42.90 -21.90 35.11
CA ASP A 235 44.12 -21.08 34.99
C ASP A 235 44.34 -20.53 33.57
N LEU A 236 43.94 -21.27 32.52
CA LEU A 236 44.00 -20.79 31.14
C LEU A 236 42.93 -19.73 30.86
N VAL A 237 41.73 -19.88 31.42
CA VAL A 237 40.68 -18.87 31.35
C VAL A 237 41.12 -17.60 32.09
N HIS A 238 41.73 -17.75 33.28
CA HIS A 238 42.31 -16.64 34.05
C HIS A 238 43.43 -15.92 33.29
N TYR A 239 44.31 -16.66 32.61
CA TYR A 239 45.34 -16.08 31.75
C TYR A 239 44.73 -15.23 30.61
N VAL A 240 43.73 -15.76 29.90
CA VAL A 240 43.08 -15.05 28.78
C VAL A 240 42.32 -13.81 29.29
N SER A 241 41.59 -13.93 30.40
CA SER A 241 40.92 -12.82 31.09
C SER A 241 41.92 -11.70 31.46
N SER A 242 43.00 -12.05 32.16
CA SER A 242 44.00 -11.11 32.66
C SER A 242 44.79 -10.42 31.55
N ASN A 243 45.15 -11.14 30.48
CA ASN A 243 45.95 -10.61 29.37
C ASN A 243 45.10 -10.03 28.23
N SER A 244 43.78 -10.05 28.35
CA SER A 244 42.79 -9.65 27.33
C SER A 244 43.01 -8.30 26.62
N LYS A 245 43.79 -7.37 27.18
CA LYS A 245 44.17 -6.09 26.54
C LYS A 245 45.28 -6.22 25.49
N PHE A 246 46.04 -7.30 25.52
CA PHE A 246 47.19 -7.57 24.65
C PHE A 246 46.89 -8.65 23.60
N LEU A 247 45.74 -9.32 23.68
CA LEU A 247 45.34 -10.38 22.79
C LEU A 247 44.74 -9.80 21.50
N LYS A 248 45.29 -10.17 20.34
CA LYS A 248 44.69 -9.84 19.03
C LYS A 248 43.42 -10.66 18.84
N LEU A 249 42.31 -9.99 18.52
CA LEU A 249 41.07 -10.66 18.13
C LEU A 249 41.15 -11.05 16.65
N PHE A 250 40.84 -12.30 16.33
CA PHE A 250 40.57 -12.77 14.98
C PHE A 250 39.07 -12.99 14.80
N ASN A 251 38.59 -13.19 13.57
CA ASN A 251 37.18 -13.33 13.25
C ASN A 251 36.59 -14.67 13.75
N SER A 252 37.37 -15.76 13.71
CA SER A 252 37.05 -17.04 14.36
C SER A 252 37.52 -17.07 15.82
N GLU A 253 36.64 -17.48 16.73
CA GLU A 253 36.91 -17.56 18.16
C GLU A 253 37.81 -18.75 18.52
N ASP A 254 37.62 -19.88 17.84
CA ASP A 254 38.44 -21.09 17.97
C ASP A 254 39.91 -20.80 17.59
N VAL A 255 40.12 -20.20 16.41
CA VAL A 255 41.44 -19.76 15.91
C VAL A 255 42.06 -18.73 16.85
N SER A 256 41.25 -17.80 17.37
CA SER A 256 41.70 -16.79 18.34
C SER A 256 42.21 -17.45 19.62
N LEU A 257 41.44 -18.37 20.22
CA LEU A 257 41.83 -19.09 21.43
C LEU A 257 43.11 -19.91 21.24
N GLY A 258 43.20 -20.67 20.14
CA GLY A 258 44.40 -21.42 19.77
C GLY A 258 45.64 -20.51 19.64
N THR A 259 45.45 -19.30 19.11
CA THR A 259 46.51 -18.28 18.98
C THR A 259 46.89 -17.65 20.32
N TRP A 260 45.92 -17.30 21.18
CA TRP A 260 46.16 -16.72 22.51
C TRP A 260 46.92 -17.67 23.45
N LEU A 261 46.63 -18.97 23.35
CA LEU A 261 47.30 -20.03 24.12
C LEU A 261 48.53 -20.58 23.40
N GLY A 262 48.79 -20.17 22.15
CA GLY A 262 49.92 -20.61 21.32
C GLY A 262 51.30 -20.46 22.00
N PRO A 263 51.63 -19.28 22.56
CA PRO A 263 52.92 -19.03 23.22
C PRO A 263 53.11 -19.73 24.57
N LEU A 264 52.08 -20.39 25.12
CA LEU A 264 52.13 -21.00 26.44
C LEU A 264 52.51 -22.48 26.39
N ASP A 265 53.33 -22.88 27.36
CA ASP A 265 53.60 -24.29 27.68
C ASP A 265 52.38 -24.90 28.38
N ILE A 266 51.47 -25.45 27.55
CA ILE A 266 50.20 -26.05 27.96
C ILE A 266 50.03 -27.45 27.39
N LYS A 267 49.35 -28.31 28.16
CA LYS A 267 49.08 -29.70 27.79
C LYS A 267 47.83 -29.78 26.92
N ARG A 268 48.05 -29.74 25.60
CA ARG A 268 47.04 -29.99 24.58
C ARG A 268 46.73 -31.48 24.47
N SER A 269 45.47 -31.86 24.47
CA SER A 269 44.98 -33.23 24.27
C SER A 269 44.10 -33.28 23.02
N HIS A 270 44.59 -33.86 21.93
CA HIS A 270 43.77 -34.12 20.73
C HIS A 270 42.89 -35.36 20.95
N ASP A 271 41.60 -35.23 20.67
CA ASP A 271 40.61 -36.30 20.84
C ASP A 271 39.54 -36.21 19.76
N THR A 272 39.42 -37.27 18.95
CA THR A 272 38.48 -37.35 17.82
C THR A 272 37.02 -37.48 18.26
N ARG A 273 36.75 -37.64 19.57
CA ARG A 273 35.38 -37.67 20.13
C ARG A 273 34.73 -36.29 20.25
N PHE A 274 35.45 -35.24 19.84
CA PHE A 274 34.99 -33.86 19.70
C PHE A 274 34.86 -33.44 18.21
N ASP A 275 35.15 -34.33 17.26
CA ASP A 275 34.97 -34.06 15.83
C ASP A 275 33.47 -34.11 15.47
N THR A 276 32.96 -33.01 14.91
CA THR A 276 31.57 -32.86 14.44
C THR A 276 31.43 -32.73 12.93
N GLU A 277 32.53 -32.63 12.16
CA GLU A 277 32.47 -32.50 10.70
C GLU A 277 32.46 -33.87 9.97
N TYR A 278 32.78 -34.96 10.68
CA TYR A 278 32.65 -36.33 10.17
C TYR A 278 31.52 -37.11 10.87
N LYS A 279 30.68 -37.83 10.09
CA LYS A 279 29.71 -38.80 10.64
C LYS A 279 30.45 -39.75 11.58
N SER A 280 30.11 -39.69 12.87
CA SER A 280 30.84 -40.39 13.93
C SER A 280 30.91 -41.88 13.64
N ARG A 281 32.12 -42.43 13.69
CA ARG A 281 32.37 -43.89 13.65
C ARG A 281 31.50 -44.58 14.70
N GLU A 282 31.03 -45.78 14.36
CA GLU A 282 30.32 -46.64 15.30
C GLU A 282 31.12 -46.82 16.60
N SER A 283 30.48 -46.56 17.74
CA SER A 283 30.65 -47.24 19.03
C SER A 283 30.10 -46.38 20.18
N GLN A 284 29.87 -47.01 21.33
CA GLN A 284 29.32 -46.42 22.56
C GLN A 284 30.32 -45.50 23.31
N LEU A 285 31.11 -44.71 22.57
CA LEU A 285 32.32 -44.04 23.07
C LEU A 285 32.42 -42.54 22.77
N THR A 286 31.51 -41.96 21.97
CA THR A 286 31.46 -40.51 21.70
C THR A 286 31.07 -39.69 22.95
N VAL A 287 31.74 -38.55 23.15
CA VAL A 287 31.52 -37.65 24.30
C VAL A 287 30.75 -36.40 23.89
N VAL A 288 30.96 -35.95 22.65
CA VAL A 288 30.07 -35.05 21.90
C VAL A 288 29.60 -35.81 20.65
N GLY A 289 28.38 -35.55 20.17
CA GLY A 289 27.86 -36.21 18.97
C GLY A 289 26.59 -35.56 18.43
N VAL A 290 25.98 -36.22 17.44
CA VAL A 290 24.65 -35.90 16.90
C VAL A 290 23.74 -37.11 17.12
N HIS A 291 22.45 -36.90 17.34
CA HIS A 291 21.48 -37.95 17.68
C HIS A 291 21.52 -39.17 16.73
N GLY A 292 21.68 -40.36 17.30
CA GLY A 292 21.58 -41.63 16.57
C GLY A 292 21.13 -42.77 17.49
N ASN A 293 20.01 -43.41 17.13
CA ASN A 293 19.53 -44.66 17.73
C ASN A 293 19.62 -45.78 16.68
N TYR A 294 19.64 -47.04 17.14
CA TYR A 294 19.96 -48.26 16.37
C TYR A 294 19.45 -48.32 14.92
N THR A 295 20.37 -48.66 14.00
CA THR A 295 20.14 -48.69 12.55
C THR A 295 19.72 -50.06 12.04
N TRP A 296 18.45 -50.22 11.66
CA TRP A 296 17.96 -51.29 10.78
C TRP A 296 17.54 -50.68 9.43
N PRO A 297 17.93 -51.25 8.28
CA PRO A 297 18.59 -52.55 8.06
C PRO A 297 20.09 -52.53 8.33
N VAL A 298 20.67 -53.73 8.42
CA VAL A 298 22.12 -53.92 8.30
C VAL A 298 22.51 -53.47 6.90
N ARG A 299 23.56 -52.65 6.79
CA ARG A 299 24.15 -52.29 5.48
C ARG A 299 24.64 -53.58 4.78
N ASP A 300 24.87 -53.50 3.47
CA ASP A 300 25.45 -54.56 2.61
C ASP A 300 24.47 -55.53 1.91
N LYS A 301 23.13 -55.33 1.99
CA LYS A 301 22.17 -56.02 1.08
C LYS A 301 22.02 -55.26 -0.24
N ALA A 302 22.33 -55.93 -1.36
CA ALA A 302 22.11 -55.43 -2.73
C ALA A 302 21.79 -56.60 -3.70
N VAL A 303 21.10 -56.33 -4.81
CA VAL A 303 21.09 -57.24 -5.95
C VAL A 303 22.28 -56.92 -6.83
N HIS A 304 23.12 -57.92 -7.09
CA HIS A 304 24.22 -57.83 -8.03
C HIS A 304 24.09 -58.90 -9.11
N THR A 305 23.92 -58.49 -10.36
CA THR A 305 23.99 -59.35 -11.54
C THR A 305 25.19 -58.92 -12.37
N GLN A 306 26.10 -59.85 -12.64
CA GLN A 306 27.30 -59.59 -13.44
C GLN A 306 26.93 -59.34 -14.91
N GLY A 307 27.72 -58.49 -15.57
CA GLY A 307 27.68 -58.21 -17.00
C GLY A 307 28.89 -57.37 -17.41
N ASP A 308 29.08 -57.17 -18.71
CA ASP A 308 30.17 -56.36 -19.27
C ASP A 308 30.00 -54.86 -18.95
N LEU A 309 28.74 -54.42 -18.80
CA LEU A 309 28.36 -53.08 -18.38
C LEU A 309 27.39 -53.15 -17.19
N ILE A 310 27.63 -52.36 -16.14
CA ILE A 310 26.80 -52.36 -14.92
C ILE A 310 25.93 -51.10 -14.84
N LEU A 311 24.62 -51.29 -14.69
CA LEU A 311 23.66 -50.22 -14.37
C LEU A 311 23.46 -50.10 -12.85
N GLY A 312 23.49 -48.87 -12.32
CA GLY A 312 23.14 -48.59 -10.93
C GLY A 312 21.64 -48.33 -10.80
N ALA A 313 20.99 -48.94 -9.81
CA ALA A 313 19.56 -48.76 -9.57
C ALA A 313 19.26 -48.51 -8.09
N LEU A 314 18.41 -47.52 -7.81
CA LEU A 314 17.77 -47.36 -6.51
C LEU A 314 16.30 -47.78 -6.65
N HIS A 315 15.89 -48.71 -5.79
CA HIS A 315 14.51 -49.13 -5.67
C HIS A 315 14.04 -48.90 -4.23
N MET A 316 12.80 -48.45 -4.09
CA MET A 316 12.12 -48.36 -2.81
C MET A 316 11.61 -49.75 -2.40
N VAL A 317 12.50 -50.62 -1.92
CA VAL A 317 12.15 -52.03 -1.59
C VAL A 317 11.37 -52.08 -0.28
N HIS A 318 11.78 -51.29 0.71
CA HIS A 318 11.07 -51.11 1.97
C HIS A 318 10.28 -49.80 2.00
N GLU A 319 9.19 -49.81 2.76
CA GLU A 319 8.48 -48.60 3.17
C GLU A 319 9.34 -47.74 4.11
N ARG A 320 8.89 -46.51 4.36
CA ARG A 320 9.48 -45.64 5.37
C ARG A 320 9.10 -46.06 6.79
N SER A 321 9.90 -45.70 7.80
CA SER A 321 9.63 -45.97 9.22
C SER A 321 9.87 -44.75 10.12
N GLU A 322 9.18 -44.70 11.27
CA GLU A 322 9.41 -43.70 12.32
C GLU A 322 10.65 -44.03 13.17
N ASP A 323 10.74 -45.28 13.64
CA ASP A 323 11.73 -45.72 14.64
C ASP A 323 13.04 -46.28 14.05
N LYS A 324 13.08 -46.57 12.74
CA LYS A 324 14.16 -47.30 12.04
C LYS A 324 14.58 -46.56 10.78
N ILE A 325 15.64 -47.02 10.08
CA ILE A 325 16.00 -46.43 8.78
C ILE A 325 14.92 -46.80 7.76
N CYS A 326 14.58 -48.09 7.70
CA CYS A 326 13.59 -48.66 6.77
C CYS A 326 12.47 -49.41 7.51
N GLY A 327 11.30 -49.45 6.86
CA GLY A 327 10.05 -50.04 7.32
C GLY A 327 9.86 -51.52 6.89
N PRO A 328 8.61 -52.01 6.85
CA PRO A 328 8.26 -53.29 6.24
C PRO A 328 8.44 -53.26 4.71
N ILE A 329 8.32 -54.41 4.03
CA ILE A 329 8.60 -54.50 2.59
C ILE A 329 7.40 -53.99 1.75
N MET A 330 7.66 -53.34 0.61
CA MET A 330 6.60 -52.90 -0.30
C MET A 330 6.20 -53.99 -1.28
N LEU A 331 4.97 -54.50 -1.11
CA LEU A 331 4.41 -55.61 -1.89
C LEU A 331 4.05 -55.22 -3.34
N GLN A 332 3.65 -53.97 -3.59
CA GLN A 332 3.28 -53.45 -4.91
C GLN A 332 4.45 -52.67 -5.55
N GLY A 333 4.80 -51.50 -5.00
CA GLY A 333 5.80 -50.60 -5.62
C GLY A 333 7.27 -51.04 -5.52
N GLY A 334 7.63 -51.91 -4.58
CA GLY A 334 9.04 -52.24 -4.28
C GLY A 334 9.56 -53.45 -5.06
N VAL A 335 9.25 -54.66 -4.56
CA VAL A 335 9.83 -55.90 -5.10
C VAL A 335 9.35 -56.17 -6.54
N GLN A 336 8.13 -55.80 -6.91
CA GLN A 336 7.66 -55.95 -8.30
C GLN A 336 8.43 -55.04 -9.26
N ALA A 337 8.78 -53.81 -8.85
CA ALA A 337 9.58 -52.89 -9.66
C ALA A 337 11.01 -53.43 -9.85
N LEU A 338 11.65 -53.88 -8.78
CA LEU A 338 12.97 -54.50 -8.84
C LEU A 338 12.98 -55.75 -9.76
N GLU A 339 12.02 -56.65 -9.59
CA GLU A 339 11.88 -57.82 -10.47
C GLU A 339 11.53 -57.45 -11.91
N THR A 340 10.84 -56.33 -12.16
CA THR A 340 10.57 -55.82 -13.52
C THR A 340 11.85 -55.35 -14.20
N MET A 341 12.76 -54.69 -13.48
CA MET A 341 14.08 -54.34 -14.02
C MET A 341 14.87 -55.60 -14.37
N LEU A 342 14.93 -56.57 -13.45
CA LEU A 342 15.64 -57.83 -13.66
C LEU A 342 15.07 -58.64 -14.84
N TYR A 343 13.74 -58.75 -14.94
CA TYR A 343 13.07 -59.37 -16.08
C TYR A 343 13.37 -58.64 -17.40
N THR A 344 13.39 -57.30 -17.38
CA THR A 344 13.70 -56.50 -18.57
C THR A 344 15.16 -56.71 -19.02
N LEU A 345 16.11 -56.81 -18.08
CA LEU A 345 17.51 -57.16 -18.37
C LEU A 345 17.64 -58.59 -18.93
N ASP A 346 16.91 -59.57 -18.39
CA ASP A 346 16.89 -60.93 -18.95
C ASP A 346 16.41 -60.93 -20.41
N VAL A 347 15.39 -60.12 -20.74
CA VAL A 347 14.87 -59.96 -22.11
C VAL A 347 15.88 -59.25 -23.02
N ILE A 348 16.55 -58.19 -22.55
CA ILE A 348 17.58 -57.47 -23.31
C ILE A 348 18.77 -58.39 -23.61
N ASN A 349 19.30 -59.09 -22.61
CA ASN A 349 20.45 -59.98 -22.75
C ASN A 349 20.14 -61.21 -23.64
N ALA A 350 18.86 -61.60 -23.74
CA ALA A 350 18.42 -62.62 -24.68
C ALA A 350 18.30 -62.11 -26.14
N ASP A 351 18.10 -60.81 -26.38
CA ASP A 351 17.99 -60.25 -27.73
C ASP A 351 19.37 -59.89 -28.33
N GLN A 352 19.94 -60.88 -29.00
CA GLN A 352 21.21 -60.75 -29.75
C GLN A 352 21.17 -59.75 -30.92
N LYS A 353 20.01 -59.12 -31.22
CA LYS A 353 19.93 -57.99 -32.16
C LYS A 353 20.11 -56.63 -31.49
N LEU A 354 19.85 -56.52 -30.20
CA LEU A 354 19.88 -55.26 -29.46
C LEU A 354 21.27 -54.98 -28.88
N LEU A 355 21.98 -55.99 -28.37
CA LEU A 355 23.35 -55.85 -27.88
C LEU A 355 24.17 -57.11 -28.25
N PRO A 356 24.71 -57.20 -29.48
CA PRO A 356 25.37 -58.41 -29.97
C PRO A 356 26.69 -58.67 -29.22
N GLY A 357 26.70 -59.68 -28.36
CA GLY A 357 27.89 -60.06 -27.58
C GLY A 357 28.27 -59.08 -26.45
N ILE A 358 27.32 -58.27 -25.97
CA ILE A 358 27.48 -57.41 -24.78
C ILE A 358 26.39 -57.77 -23.78
N THR A 359 26.74 -57.98 -22.52
CA THR A 359 25.82 -58.28 -21.43
C THR A 359 25.64 -57.08 -20.49
N LEU A 360 24.39 -56.78 -20.15
CA LEU A 360 24.04 -55.78 -19.14
C LEU A 360 23.83 -56.45 -17.78
N GLY A 361 24.65 -56.04 -16.81
CA GLY A 361 24.48 -56.34 -15.40
C GLY A 361 23.83 -55.18 -14.63
N VAL A 362 23.56 -55.40 -13.35
CA VAL A 362 22.94 -54.40 -12.47
C VAL A 362 23.48 -54.51 -11.04
N LEU A 363 23.64 -53.35 -10.40
CA LEU A 363 23.81 -53.22 -8.96
C LEU A 363 22.63 -52.41 -8.40
N ALA A 364 21.61 -53.10 -7.88
CA ALA A 364 20.41 -52.48 -7.33
C ALA A 364 20.45 -52.45 -5.79
N LYS A 365 20.18 -51.28 -5.22
CA LYS A 365 20.18 -51.00 -3.78
C LYS A 365 18.85 -50.42 -3.34
N ASP A 366 18.56 -50.55 -2.05
CA ASP A 366 17.31 -50.09 -1.44
C ASP A 366 17.45 -48.64 -0.91
N ASP A 367 16.52 -47.75 -1.26
CA ASP A 367 16.50 -46.35 -0.80
C ASP A 367 15.53 -46.08 0.36
N CYS A 368 14.63 -47.04 0.67
CA CYS A 368 13.62 -46.99 1.72
C CYS A 368 12.72 -45.73 1.77
N ASP A 369 12.47 -45.07 0.62
CA ASP A 369 11.79 -43.76 0.54
C ASP A 369 12.35 -42.72 1.55
N ARG A 370 13.68 -42.73 1.70
CA ARG A 370 14.37 -41.85 2.64
C ARG A 370 15.57 -41.18 1.99
N ASP A 371 15.38 -39.92 1.63
CA ASP A 371 16.30 -39.04 0.90
C ASP A 371 17.77 -39.16 1.39
N ILE A 372 18.00 -39.13 2.71
CA ILE A 372 19.34 -39.26 3.31
C ILE A 372 19.96 -40.65 3.09
N TYR A 373 19.16 -41.71 3.17
CA TYR A 373 19.63 -43.10 3.00
C TYR A 373 19.82 -43.45 1.53
N GLY A 374 18.89 -43.04 0.66
CA GLY A 374 19.06 -43.11 -0.80
C GLY A 374 20.33 -42.37 -1.28
N LEU A 375 20.62 -41.19 -0.70
CA LEU A 375 21.88 -40.48 -0.96
C LEU A 375 23.12 -41.25 -0.48
N GLU A 376 23.06 -41.94 0.67
CA GLU A 376 24.15 -42.83 1.10
C GLU A 376 24.40 -43.98 0.10
N GLN A 377 23.34 -44.61 -0.41
CA GLN A 377 23.46 -45.66 -1.44
C GLN A 377 24.00 -45.10 -2.76
N ALA A 378 23.55 -43.90 -3.17
CA ALA A 378 24.02 -43.22 -4.37
C ALA A 378 25.52 -42.86 -4.30
N VAL A 379 25.99 -42.37 -3.15
CA VAL A 379 27.43 -42.12 -2.92
C VAL A 379 28.24 -43.41 -3.04
N ASP A 380 27.70 -44.53 -2.59
CA ASP A 380 28.39 -45.82 -2.62
C ASP A 380 28.56 -46.37 -4.06
N PHE A 381 27.70 -46.00 -5.01
CA PHE A 381 27.97 -46.25 -6.44
C PHE A 381 29.19 -45.47 -6.95
N ILE A 382 29.37 -44.22 -6.50
CA ILE A 382 30.43 -43.33 -6.99
C ILE A 382 31.79 -43.63 -6.33
N ARG A 383 31.81 -44.25 -5.14
CA ARG A 383 33.05 -44.63 -4.43
C ARG A 383 34.01 -45.47 -5.27
N GLY A 384 33.51 -46.42 -6.06
CA GLY A 384 34.34 -47.23 -6.96
C GLY A 384 34.97 -46.44 -8.12
N SER A 385 34.38 -45.30 -8.50
CA SER A 385 34.89 -44.43 -9.58
C SER A 385 35.86 -43.34 -9.09
N ILE A 386 35.95 -43.08 -7.78
CA ILE A 386 36.87 -42.08 -7.20
C ILE A 386 38.17 -42.79 -6.75
N ALA A 387 39.08 -43.00 -7.71
CA ALA A 387 40.34 -43.70 -7.48
C ALA A 387 41.26 -42.99 -6.45
N ASN A 388 41.23 -43.47 -5.20
CA ASN A 388 42.37 -43.56 -4.26
C ASN A 388 42.02 -44.14 -2.87
N ILE A 389 40.78 -44.55 -2.62
CA ILE A 389 40.38 -45.24 -1.38
C ILE A 389 40.14 -46.71 -1.73
N GLY A 390 41.14 -47.57 -1.51
CA GLY A 390 40.97 -49.01 -1.72
C GLY A 390 39.91 -49.59 -0.79
N GLY A 391 38.87 -50.21 -1.35
CA GLY A 391 37.73 -50.73 -0.58
C GLY A 391 36.40 -50.79 -1.32
N SER A 392 36.41 -51.03 -2.63
CA SER A 392 35.24 -51.58 -3.34
C SER A 392 35.08 -53.06 -2.94
N GLU A 393 33.89 -53.47 -2.51
CA GLU A 393 33.63 -54.88 -2.12
C GLU A 393 33.23 -55.77 -3.31
N TYR A 394 33.13 -55.17 -4.50
CA TYR A 394 32.68 -55.79 -5.74
C TYR A 394 33.72 -55.56 -6.84
N ALA A 395 34.16 -56.64 -7.50
CA ALA A 395 35.14 -56.61 -8.58
C ALA A 395 34.59 -57.27 -9.85
N CYS A 396 35.01 -56.76 -11.00
CA CYS A 396 34.74 -57.35 -12.31
C CYS A 396 35.53 -58.65 -12.51
N HIS A 397 35.20 -59.40 -13.58
CA HIS A 397 35.70 -60.76 -13.80
C HIS A 397 37.22 -60.84 -14.10
N ASP A 398 37.84 -59.69 -14.37
CA ASP A 398 39.27 -59.42 -14.57
C ASP A 398 39.98 -58.84 -13.33
N GLY A 399 39.23 -58.55 -12.26
CA GLY A 399 39.72 -57.90 -11.04
C GLY A 399 39.70 -56.37 -11.06
N SER A 400 39.08 -55.73 -12.06
CA SER A 400 38.90 -54.27 -12.12
C SER A 400 37.72 -53.77 -11.28
N ASP A 401 37.74 -52.47 -10.95
CA ASP A 401 36.62 -51.79 -10.27
C ASP A 401 35.42 -51.59 -11.23
N PRO A 402 34.18 -51.93 -10.83
CA PRO A 402 33.01 -51.81 -11.69
C PRO A 402 32.67 -50.34 -12.00
N VAL A 403 32.64 -50.00 -13.29
CA VAL A 403 32.24 -48.68 -13.78
C VAL A 403 30.71 -48.61 -13.89
N ILE A 404 30.08 -47.76 -13.08
CA ILE A 404 28.63 -47.58 -13.08
C ILE A 404 28.24 -46.46 -14.06
N LEU A 405 27.48 -46.82 -15.09
CA LEU A 405 27.15 -45.93 -16.21
C LEU A 405 26.11 -44.84 -15.89
N GLY A 406 25.32 -45.04 -14.84
CA GLY A 406 24.23 -44.15 -14.46
C GLY A 406 23.43 -44.70 -13.28
N VAL A 407 22.62 -43.84 -12.67
CA VAL A 407 21.75 -44.17 -11.53
C VAL A 407 20.32 -43.74 -11.85
N ILE A 408 19.37 -44.67 -11.72
CA ILE A 408 17.94 -44.40 -11.90
C ILE A 408 17.30 -44.13 -10.52
N GLY A 409 16.50 -43.06 -10.40
CA GLY A 409 15.82 -42.66 -9.18
C GLY A 409 14.80 -41.53 -9.42
N ALA A 410 13.91 -41.27 -8.46
CA ALA A 410 12.78 -40.33 -8.62
C ALA A 410 13.12 -38.88 -8.17
N PRO A 411 12.72 -37.83 -8.93
CA PRO A 411 12.89 -36.43 -8.54
C PRO A 411 11.73 -35.88 -7.68
N SER A 412 12.03 -34.98 -6.74
CA SER A 412 11.05 -34.39 -5.81
C SER A 412 11.08 -32.84 -5.78
N SER A 413 10.26 -32.18 -6.61
CA SER A 413 10.14 -30.70 -6.58
C SER A 413 8.80 -30.11 -7.06
N GLY A 414 7.73 -30.91 -7.12
CA GLY A 414 6.49 -30.56 -7.83
C GLY A 414 5.75 -29.28 -7.37
N PHE A 415 5.75 -28.98 -6.06
CA PHE A 415 4.97 -27.85 -5.53
C PHE A 415 5.46 -26.47 -6.03
N ASN A 416 6.78 -26.28 -6.16
CA ASN A 416 7.35 -24.96 -6.49
C ASN A 416 6.96 -24.51 -7.91
N GLU A 417 6.94 -25.42 -8.88
CA GLU A 417 6.51 -25.09 -10.25
C GLU A 417 4.99 -24.92 -10.33
N LEU A 418 4.21 -25.69 -9.54
CA LEU A 418 2.76 -25.46 -9.42
C LEU A 418 2.45 -24.05 -8.90
N GLU A 419 3.10 -23.60 -7.82
CA GLU A 419 2.87 -22.26 -7.26
C GLU A 419 3.06 -21.15 -8.31
N LYS A 420 4.11 -21.28 -9.13
CA LYS A 420 4.44 -20.38 -10.23
C LYS A 420 3.38 -20.41 -11.35
N LEU A 421 2.91 -21.59 -11.74
CA LEU A 421 1.88 -21.75 -12.77
C LEU A 421 0.49 -21.28 -12.32
N LEU A 422 0.12 -21.49 -11.04
CA LEU A 422 -1.12 -20.97 -10.46
C LEU A 422 -1.13 -19.43 -10.46
N LYS A 423 -0.03 -18.81 -10.01
CA LYS A 423 0.15 -17.34 -10.06
C LYS A 423 0.04 -16.79 -11.47
N ALA A 424 0.60 -17.47 -12.47
CA ALA A 424 0.48 -17.09 -13.88
C ALA A 424 -0.93 -17.24 -14.46
N SER A 425 -1.78 -18.05 -13.82
CA SER A 425 -3.17 -18.34 -14.26
C SER A 425 -4.22 -17.55 -13.46
N GLU A 426 -3.81 -16.53 -12.70
CA GLU A 426 -4.66 -15.76 -11.76
C GLU A 426 -5.33 -16.62 -10.66
N ILE A 427 -4.78 -17.81 -10.36
CA ILE A 427 -5.27 -18.71 -9.30
C ILE A 427 -4.44 -18.52 -8.02
N CYS A 428 -5.13 -18.44 -6.88
CA CYS A 428 -4.54 -17.92 -5.65
C CYS A 428 -4.56 -18.94 -4.51
N ILE A 429 -3.44 -19.00 -3.77
CA ILE A 429 -3.23 -19.94 -2.67
C ILE A 429 -3.57 -19.24 -1.35
N ALA A 430 -4.53 -19.79 -0.59
CA ALA A 430 -5.01 -19.18 0.66
C ALA A 430 -4.12 -19.49 1.89
N ALA A 431 -3.45 -20.65 1.86
CA ALA A 431 -2.44 -21.09 2.82
C ALA A 431 -1.56 -22.16 2.15
N THR A 432 -0.30 -22.26 2.58
CA THR A 432 0.62 -23.33 2.19
C THR A 432 1.13 -23.98 3.47
N GLU A 433 0.69 -25.21 3.74
CA GLU A 433 1.20 -26.01 4.85
C GLU A 433 2.13 -27.08 4.28
N LYS A 434 3.29 -27.27 4.92
CA LYS A 434 4.23 -28.34 4.55
C LYS A 434 4.04 -29.52 5.49
N MET A 435 3.78 -30.70 4.92
CA MET A 435 3.91 -31.97 5.63
C MET A 435 5.43 -32.22 5.79
N ILE A 436 5.91 -32.32 7.04
CA ILE A 436 7.36 -32.30 7.33
C ILE A 436 7.93 -33.71 7.07
N LYS A 437 8.84 -33.84 6.09
CA LYS A 437 9.46 -35.12 5.68
C LYS A 437 10.86 -35.37 6.30
N ASP A 438 11.49 -34.42 6.98
CA ASP A 438 12.96 -34.43 7.11
C ASP A 438 13.57 -35.03 8.40
N SER A 439 12.79 -35.31 9.46
CA SER A 439 13.36 -35.78 10.75
C SER A 439 12.59 -36.90 11.48
N GLY A 440 11.60 -37.49 10.79
CA GLY A 440 10.65 -38.46 11.33
C GLY A 440 9.34 -38.33 10.56
N VAL A 441 8.38 -39.23 10.75
CA VAL A 441 7.01 -38.95 10.33
C VAL A 441 6.44 -37.90 11.28
N ALA A 442 5.70 -36.93 10.73
CA ALA A 442 5.08 -35.90 11.55
C ALA A 442 4.03 -36.55 12.49
N GLY A 443 4.33 -36.62 13.79
CA GLY A 443 3.42 -37.24 14.76
C GLY A 443 2.00 -36.66 14.69
N GLN A 444 0.97 -37.48 14.96
CA GLN A 444 -0.44 -37.23 14.63
C GLN A 444 -0.95 -35.80 14.92
N ALA A 445 -0.54 -35.22 16.05
CA ALA A 445 -0.88 -33.84 16.46
C ALA A 445 -0.42 -32.75 15.47
N THR A 446 0.56 -33.03 14.59
CA THR A 446 1.05 -32.14 13.54
C THR A 446 0.08 -32.10 12.36
N TYR A 447 -0.45 -33.26 11.96
CA TYR A 447 -1.53 -33.33 10.98
C TYR A 447 -2.81 -32.68 11.52
N ASP A 448 -3.12 -32.88 12.80
CA ASP A 448 -4.28 -32.22 13.43
C ASP A 448 -4.13 -30.68 13.39
N LYS A 449 -2.97 -30.13 13.79
CA LYS A 449 -2.65 -28.69 13.65
C LYS A 449 -2.69 -28.20 12.20
N THR A 450 -2.33 -29.05 11.24
CA THR A 450 -2.41 -28.72 9.80
C THR A 450 -3.86 -28.56 9.37
N VAL A 451 -4.74 -29.49 9.79
CA VAL A 451 -6.19 -29.40 9.55
C VAL A 451 -6.81 -28.18 10.25
N GLU A 452 -6.43 -27.87 11.50
CA GLU A 452 -6.86 -26.65 12.20
C GLU A 452 -6.51 -25.36 11.43
N ARG A 453 -5.30 -25.27 10.87
CA ARG A 453 -4.87 -24.12 10.04
C ARG A 453 -5.64 -24.02 8.72
N LEU A 454 -5.94 -25.15 8.09
CA LEU A 454 -6.79 -25.18 6.89
C LEU A 454 -8.23 -24.76 7.22
N LEU A 455 -8.80 -25.23 8.33
CA LEU A 455 -10.14 -24.85 8.80
C LEU A 455 -10.23 -23.35 9.16
N ALA A 456 -9.14 -22.74 9.62
CA ALA A 456 -9.07 -21.30 9.84
C ALA A 456 -9.25 -20.47 8.54
N LYS A 457 -9.15 -21.07 7.36
CA LYS A 457 -9.41 -20.45 6.05
C LYS A 457 -10.78 -20.87 5.50
N SER A 458 -11.86 -20.47 6.16
CA SER A 458 -13.25 -20.88 5.85
C SER A 458 -13.73 -20.70 4.39
N ASN A 459 -13.15 -19.74 3.65
CA ASN A 459 -13.46 -19.49 2.23
C ASN A 459 -12.69 -20.42 1.26
N ALA A 460 -11.69 -21.17 1.73
CA ALA A 460 -10.94 -22.14 0.94
C ALA A 460 -11.52 -23.54 1.17
N ARG A 461 -12.14 -24.13 0.15
CA ARG A 461 -12.73 -25.48 0.21
C ARG A 461 -11.93 -26.50 -0.59
N GLY A 462 -11.35 -26.09 -1.71
CA GLY A 462 -10.40 -26.86 -2.50
C GLY A 462 -9.04 -26.93 -1.82
N VAL A 463 -8.52 -28.14 -1.64
CA VAL A 463 -7.17 -28.39 -1.12
C VAL A 463 -6.41 -29.24 -2.13
N ILE A 464 -5.26 -28.76 -2.59
CA ILE A 464 -4.37 -29.49 -3.49
C ILE A 464 -3.29 -30.15 -2.62
N VAL A 465 -3.17 -31.48 -2.71
CA VAL A 465 -2.27 -32.27 -1.86
C VAL A 465 -1.24 -33.01 -2.71
N PHE A 466 0.02 -32.58 -2.55
CA PHE A 466 1.21 -33.27 -3.01
C PHE A 466 1.82 -33.99 -1.81
N GLY A 467 1.84 -35.32 -1.86
CA GLY A 467 2.34 -36.19 -0.82
C GLY A 467 2.19 -37.66 -1.21
N SER A 468 2.77 -38.56 -0.41
CA SER A 468 2.56 -39.99 -0.58
C SER A 468 1.19 -40.44 -0.09
N ASP A 469 0.76 -41.62 -0.53
CA ASP A 469 -0.42 -42.32 -0.02
C ASP A 469 -0.45 -42.43 1.51
N GLN A 470 0.70 -42.70 2.16
CA GLN A 470 0.83 -42.74 3.61
C GLN A 470 0.55 -41.38 4.27
N GLU A 471 1.18 -40.30 3.78
CA GLU A 471 0.99 -38.94 4.30
C GLU A 471 -0.47 -38.48 4.16
N VAL A 472 -1.09 -38.77 3.01
CA VAL A 472 -2.49 -38.47 2.76
C VAL A 472 -3.41 -39.31 3.64
N GLY A 473 -3.13 -40.60 3.84
CA GLY A 473 -3.86 -41.46 4.76
C GLY A 473 -3.87 -40.90 6.20
N MET A 474 -2.73 -40.42 6.70
CA MET A 474 -2.62 -39.77 8.01
C MET A 474 -3.35 -38.42 8.06
N LEU A 475 -3.30 -37.63 6.99
CA LEU A 475 -4.05 -36.37 6.85
C LEU A 475 -5.57 -36.61 6.88
N MET A 476 -6.08 -37.62 6.17
CA MET A 476 -7.51 -37.95 6.18
C MET A 476 -7.98 -38.45 7.56
N GLN A 477 -7.15 -39.21 8.27
CA GLN A 477 -7.42 -39.54 9.68
C GLN A 477 -7.47 -38.30 10.57
N ALA A 478 -6.61 -37.30 10.35
CA ALA A 478 -6.65 -36.02 11.06
C ALA A 478 -7.91 -35.20 10.73
N VAL A 479 -8.34 -35.20 9.47
CA VAL A 479 -9.60 -34.59 9.01
C VAL A 479 -10.80 -35.20 9.74
N ARG A 480 -10.81 -36.53 9.91
CA ARG A 480 -11.83 -37.23 10.70
C ARG A 480 -11.78 -36.85 12.18
N ARG A 481 -10.60 -36.87 12.81
CA ARG A 481 -10.43 -36.49 14.24
C ARG A 481 -10.94 -35.07 14.52
N ASN A 482 -10.77 -34.15 13.55
CA ASN A 482 -11.24 -32.77 13.61
C ASN A 482 -12.70 -32.57 13.14
N ASN A 483 -13.47 -33.65 12.91
CA ASN A 483 -14.85 -33.62 12.40
C ASN A 483 -15.02 -32.84 11.07
N ALA A 484 -13.98 -32.81 10.24
CA ALA A 484 -13.94 -32.02 9.00
C ALA A 484 -14.23 -32.84 7.72
N SER A 485 -14.63 -34.11 7.84
CA SER A 485 -14.78 -35.06 6.71
C SER A 485 -15.66 -34.59 5.56
N ARG A 486 -16.61 -33.67 5.78
CA ARG A 486 -17.47 -33.10 4.74
C ARG A 486 -17.05 -31.71 4.23
N TRP A 487 -16.00 -31.10 4.78
CA TRP A 487 -15.70 -29.67 4.60
C TRP A 487 -14.86 -29.34 3.37
N PHE A 488 -13.93 -30.21 3.00
CA PHE A 488 -12.93 -30.01 1.94
C PHE A 488 -13.23 -30.81 0.67
N SER A 489 -12.71 -30.34 -0.46
CA SER A 489 -12.68 -31.00 -1.77
C SER A 489 -11.23 -31.16 -2.19
N TRP A 490 -10.78 -32.39 -2.42
CA TRP A 490 -9.37 -32.69 -2.62
C TRP A 490 -8.98 -32.78 -4.09
N ILE A 491 -7.79 -32.26 -4.40
CA ILE A 491 -7.09 -32.49 -5.67
C ILE A 491 -5.75 -33.16 -5.34
N GLY A 492 -5.55 -34.38 -5.83
CA GLY A 492 -4.36 -35.19 -5.58
C GLY A 492 -3.35 -35.20 -6.70
N SER A 493 -2.08 -35.33 -6.33
CA SER A 493 -1.04 -35.87 -7.21
C SER A 493 -1.16 -37.39 -7.36
N ASP A 494 -0.36 -37.92 -8.28
CA ASP A 494 -0.19 -39.35 -8.53
C ASP A 494 0.36 -40.17 -7.36
N GLY A 495 1.11 -39.53 -6.45
CA GLY A 495 1.61 -40.17 -5.21
C GLY A 495 0.57 -40.87 -4.32
N TRP A 496 -0.73 -40.56 -4.47
CA TRP A 496 -1.82 -41.26 -3.77
C TRP A 496 -3.02 -41.62 -4.67
N GLY A 497 -2.95 -41.30 -5.97
CA GLY A 497 -4.05 -41.49 -6.90
C GLY A 497 -4.19 -42.94 -7.36
N GLY A 498 -5.31 -43.57 -7.00
CA GLY A 498 -5.58 -44.97 -7.38
C GLY A 498 -4.89 -46.01 -6.48
N ARG A 499 -4.31 -45.61 -5.35
CA ARG A 499 -3.71 -46.51 -4.35
C ARG A 499 -4.68 -46.72 -3.17
N SER A 500 -4.57 -47.87 -2.50
CA SER A 500 -5.44 -48.26 -1.37
C SER A 500 -5.05 -47.58 -0.05
N LEU A 501 -3.75 -47.46 0.25
CA LEU A 501 -3.22 -46.92 1.53
C LEU A 501 -3.77 -45.54 1.95
N ALA A 502 -4.06 -44.65 1.00
CA ALA A 502 -4.64 -43.33 1.28
C ALA A 502 -6.14 -43.39 1.63
N VAL A 503 -6.81 -44.47 1.22
CA VAL A 503 -8.26 -44.62 1.10
C VAL A 503 -8.83 -45.60 2.12
N ASP A 504 -8.10 -46.69 2.41
CA ASP A 504 -8.56 -47.77 3.27
C ASP A 504 -8.89 -47.25 4.68
N GLY A 505 -10.17 -47.36 5.05
CA GLY A 505 -10.68 -46.81 6.31
C GLY A 505 -10.75 -45.29 6.35
N ASN A 506 -10.68 -44.58 5.22
CA ASN A 506 -10.77 -43.12 5.04
C ASN A 506 -11.77 -42.72 3.92
N GLU A 507 -12.67 -43.62 3.53
CA GLU A 507 -13.45 -43.55 2.28
C GLU A 507 -14.42 -42.35 2.24
N ILE A 508 -14.95 -41.94 3.40
CA ILE A 508 -15.90 -40.81 3.52
C ILE A 508 -15.15 -39.48 3.37
N GLU A 509 -13.96 -39.37 3.96
CA GLU A 509 -13.09 -38.20 3.93
C GLU A 509 -12.54 -37.93 2.52
N VAL A 510 -12.30 -39.01 1.76
CA VAL A 510 -11.77 -38.98 0.39
C VAL A 510 -12.89 -38.84 -0.67
N GLU A 511 -14.18 -38.99 -0.32
CA GLU A 511 -15.29 -38.88 -1.29
C GLU A 511 -15.27 -37.53 -2.05
N GLY A 512 -15.25 -37.63 -3.38
CA GLY A 512 -15.23 -36.48 -4.29
C GLY A 512 -13.84 -36.01 -4.68
N SER A 513 -12.78 -36.67 -4.20
CA SER A 513 -11.40 -36.35 -4.61
C SER A 513 -11.20 -36.52 -6.11
N VAL A 514 -10.47 -35.60 -6.73
CA VAL A 514 -9.97 -35.71 -8.11
C VAL A 514 -8.46 -35.90 -8.06
N THR A 515 -7.92 -36.83 -8.83
CA THR A 515 -6.46 -37.08 -8.87
C THR A 515 -6.01 -37.44 -10.27
N VAL A 516 -4.70 -37.37 -10.49
CA VAL A 516 -4.03 -37.78 -11.73
C VAL A 516 -3.29 -39.09 -11.49
N GLN A 517 -3.25 -39.95 -12.50
CA GLN A 517 -2.46 -41.19 -12.47
C GLN A 517 -1.71 -41.31 -13.81
N PRO A 518 -0.38 -41.50 -13.82
CA PRO A 518 0.38 -41.75 -15.04
C PRO A 518 -0.23 -42.92 -15.83
N LEU A 519 -0.40 -42.73 -17.14
CA LEU A 519 -1.01 -43.74 -18.00
C LEU A 519 0.02 -44.80 -18.41
N ALA A 520 -0.01 -45.94 -17.74
CA ALA A 520 0.83 -47.11 -18.01
C ALA A 520 0.02 -48.30 -18.55
N PHE A 521 0.72 -49.22 -19.22
CA PHE A 521 0.18 -50.45 -19.80
C PHE A 521 0.94 -51.68 -19.29
N GLU A 522 0.26 -52.83 -19.23
CA GLU A 522 0.85 -54.09 -18.72
C GLU A 522 2.09 -54.53 -19.54
N VAL A 523 3.20 -54.80 -18.85
CA VAL A 523 4.42 -55.35 -19.46
C VAL A 523 4.18 -56.81 -19.86
N LYS A 524 4.26 -57.11 -21.15
CA LYS A 524 3.93 -58.43 -21.70
C LYS A 524 4.82 -59.51 -21.09
N GLY A 525 4.21 -60.57 -20.57
CA GLY A 525 4.93 -61.73 -20.00
C GLY A 525 5.46 -61.54 -18.58
N PHE A 526 5.55 -60.30 -18.06
CA PHE A 526 6.05 -60.07 -16.69
C PHE A 526 5.15 -60.70 -15.62
N ARG A 527 3.82 -60.58 -15.76
CA ARG A 527 2.86 -61.20 -14.84
C ARG A 527 3.06 -62.71 -14.70
N ASP A 528 3.20 -63.41 -15.83
CA ASP A 528 3.45 -64.85 -15.84
C ASP A 528 4.84 -65.21 -15.29
N TYR A 529 5.84 -64.35 -15.50
CA TYR A 529 7.16 -64.51 -14.88
C TYR A 529 7.06 -64.39 -13.36
N PHE A 530 6.47 -63.32 -12.83
CA PHE A 530 6.43 -63.02 -11.39
C PHE A 530 5.63 -64.07 -10.62
N LEU A 531 4.48 -64.50 -11.13
CA LEU A 531 3.65 -65.54 -10.50
C LEU A 531 4.32 -66.92 -10.42
N ARG A 532 5.38 -67.17 -11.21
CA ARG A 532 6.19 -68.41 -11.15
C ARG A 532 7.40 -68.31 -10.21
N LEU A 533 7.65 -67.15 -9.59
CA LEU A 533 8.76 -66.99 -8.66
C LEU A 533 8.44 -67.64 -7.31
N THR A 534 9.43 -68.36 -6.76
CA THR A 534 9.39 -68.92 -5.41
C THR A 534 10.74 -68.68 -4.71
N PRO A 535 10.80 -68.68 -3.37
CA PRO A 535 12.06 -68.48 -2.63
C PRO A 535 13.17 -69.50 -2.93
N GLN A 536 12.84 -70.66 -3.53
CA GLN A 536 13.84 -71.66 -3.91
C GLN A 536 14.46 -71.37 -5.28
N ASN A 537 13.69 -70.77 -6.19
CA ASN A 537 14.11 -70.41 -7.55
C ASN A 537 14.77 -69.02 -7.57
N ASN A 538 14.16 -68.03 -6.91
CA ASN A 538 14.68 -66.66 -6.89
C ASN A 538 15.71 -66.47 -5.77
N LYS A 539 16.98 -66.77 -6.08
CA LYS A 539 18.14 -66.48 -5.21
C LYS A 539 18.89 -65.20 -5.56
N ARG A 540 18.55 -64.55 -6.69
CA ARG A 540 19.20 -63.30 -7.12
C ARG A 540 18.73 -62.08 -6.33
N ASN A 541 17.52 -62.14 -5.81
CA ASN A 541 16.91 -61.06 -5.02
C ASN A 541 16.97 -61.39 -3.51
N PRO A 542 17.80 -60.69 -2.71
CA PRO A 542 17.98 -60.98 -1.29
C PRO A 542 16.76 -60.61 -0.42
N TRP A 543 15.83 -59.82 -0.97
CA TRP A 543 14.60 -59.39 -0.30
C TRP A 543 13.38 -60.25 -0.67
N PHE A 544 13.51 -61.19 -1.62
CA PHE A 544 12.37 -62.01 -2.06
C PHE A 544 11.86 -62.97 -0.97
N VAL A 545 12.72 -63.38 -0.03
CA VAL A 545 12.30 -64.16 1.15
C VAL A 545 11.44 -63.28 2.08
N GLU A 546 11.87 -62.04 2.33
CA GLU A 546 11.16 -61.08 3.19
C GLU A 546 9.80 -60.68 2.59
N PHE A 547 9.73 -60.54 1.26
CA PHE A 547 8.48 -60.42 0.49
C PHE A 547 7.54 -61.61 0.73
N TRP A 548 8.05 -62.83 0.64
CA TRP A 548 7.25 -64.05 0.83
C TRP A 548 6.71 -64.17 2.25
N GLU A 549 7.56 -63.88 3.25
CA GLU A 549 7.16 -63.85 4.67
C GLU A 549 6.03 -62.84 4.92
N GLN A 550 6.12 -61.64 4.33
CA GLN A 550 5.09 -60.60 4.52
C GLN A 550 3.80 -60.88 3.75
N GLN A 551 3.87 -61.41 2.53
CA GLN A 551 2.71 -61.75 1.70
C GLN A 551 1.87 -62.88 2.33
N PHE A 552 2.52 -63.95 2.78
CA PHE A 552 1.84 -65.13 3.35
C PHE A 552 1.74 -65.11 4.89
N ARG A 553 2.28 -64.06 5.55
CA ARG A 553 2.27 -63.87 7.01
C ARG A 553 2.86 -65.06 7.78
N CYS A 554 3.92 -65.64 7.24
CA CYS A 554 4.62 -66.81 7.78
C CYS A 554 6.13 -66.57 7.85
N LYS A 555 6.86 -67.35 8.66
CA LYS A 555 8.32 -67.29 8.78
C LYS A 555 8.97 -68.38 7.94
N TYR A 556 9.90 -68.02 7.06
CA TYR A 556 10.53 -68.97 6.15
C TYR A 556 11.65 -69.76 6.86
N PRO A 557 11.78 -71.08 6.65
CA PRO A 557 12.80 -71.88 7.32
C PRO A 557 14.24 -71.40 7.01
N GLY A 558 14.94 -70.92 8.03
CA GLY A 558 16.33 -70.45 7.90
C GLY A 558 16.49 -69.01 7.39
N SER A 559 15.44 -68.18 7.40
CA SER A 559 15.55 -66.77 7.05
C SER A 559 16.41 -65.97 8.03
N SER A 560 17.00 -64.86 7.54
CA SER A 560 17.70 -63.90 8.40
C SER A 560 16.72 -63.21 9.35
N TRP A 561 17.17 -62.88 10.57
CA TRP A 561 16.35 -62.09 11.49
C TRP A 561 16.01 -60.72 10.89
N THR A 562 14.74 -60.35 10.95
CA THR A 562 14.29 -58.97 10.69
C THR A 562 13.39 -58.50 11.83
N PRO A 563 13.28 -57.18 12.09
CA PRO A 563 12.37 -56.65 13.10
C PRO A 563 10.87 -56.86 12.79
N TYR A 564 10.55 -57.43 11.63
CA TYR A 564 9.19 -57.66 11.14
C TYR A 564 8.82 -59.15 11.11
N ASN A 565 9.79 -60.06 10.92
CA ASN A 565 9.53 -61.50 10.83
C ASN A 565 9.43 -62.23 12.18
N ASP A 566 9.77 -61.58 13.29
CA ASP A 566 9.56 -62.13 14.63
C ASP A 566 8.06 -62.15 15.05
N GLN A 567 7.22 -61.42 14.32
CA GLN A 567 5.76 -61.40 14.54
C GLN A 567 5.06 -62.65 13.98
N PHE A 568 5.73 -63.45 13.14
CA PHE A 568 5.13 -64.60 12.45
C PHE A 568 5.37 -65.90 13.22
N ASN A 569 4.35 -66.35 13.95
CA ASN A 569 4.37 -67.59 14.74
C ASN A 569 4.23 -68.88 13.89
N VAL A 570 3.86 -68.76 12.62
CA VAL A 570 3.64 -69.90 11.70
C VAL A 570 4.81 -70.00 10.74
N THR A 571 5.41 -71.19 10.60
CA THR A 571 6.44 -71.44 9.59
C THR A 571 5.83 -71.69 8.21
N CYS A 572 6.40 -71.09 7.16
CA CYS A 572 5.97 -71.32 5.77
C CYS A 572 6.18 -72.79 5.37
N SER A 573 5.21 -73.38 4.67
CA SER A 573 5.22 -74.77 4.22
C SER A 573 6.08 -75.01 2.97
N GLY A 574 6.33 -73.96 2.18
CA GLY A 574 7.00 -74.04 0.88
C GLY A 574 6.08 -74.53 -0.25
N GLN A 575 4.79 -74.72 0.02
CA GLN A 575 3.75 -75.04 -0.98
C GLN A 575 2.82 -73.86 -1.29
N GLU A 576 3.06 -72.69 -0.68
CA GLU A 576 2.34 -71.47 -1.00
C GLU A 576 2.55 -71.07 -2.48
N GLN A 577 1.55 -70.46 -3.11
CA GLN A 577 1.63 -69.97 -4.48
C GLN A 577 0.94 -68.61 -4.61
N LEU A 578 1.46 -67.72 -5.45
CA LEU A 578 0.86 -66.42 -5.71
C LEU A 578 -0.41 -66.62 -6.57
N SER A 579 -1.58 -66.38 -5.97
CA SER A 579 -2.87 -66.54 -6.66
C SER A 579 -3.20 -65.33 -7.55
N PRO A 580 -3.60 -65.52 -8.83
CA PRO A 580 -4.00 -64.43 -9.72
C PRO A 580 -5.21 -63.62 -9.26
N SER A 581 -5.98 -64.10 -8.26
CA SER A 581 -7.16 -63.44 -7.71
C SER A 581 -6.93 -62.71 -6.39
N GLU A 582 -5.83 -62.98 -5.70
CA GLU A 582 -5.48 -62.38 -4.40
C GLU A 582 -4.27 -61.44 -4.49
N PHE A 583 -3.50 -61.52 -5.58
CA PHE A 583 -2.34 -60.69 -5.83
C PHE A 583 -2.62 -59.64 -6.91
N GLU A 584 -2.56 -58.36 -6.52
CA GLU A 584 -2.67 -57.23 -7.43
C GLU A 584 -1.29 -56.78 -7.92
N MET A 585 -1.14 -56.67 -9.24
CA MET A 585 0.09 -56.20 -9.88
C MET A 585 0.15 -54.68 -9.83
N GLU A 586 1.34 -54.12 -9.60
CA GLU A 586 1.58 -52.68 -9.73
C GLU A 586 1.28 -52.21 -11.16
N ALA A 587 0.53 -51.11 -11.29
CA ALA A 587 0.09 -50.58 -12.58
C ALA A 587 1.21 -49.83 -13.32
N GLN A 588 2.19 -49.29 -12.59
CA GLN A 588 3.22 -48.38 -13.11
C GLN A 588 4.50 -49.07 -13.60
N LEU A 589 4.54 -50.41 -13.60
CA LEU A 589 5.73 -51.21 -13.93
C LEU A 589 6.30 -50.95 -15.34
N GLN A 590 5.49 -50.45 -16.27
CA GLN A 590 5.97 -50.01 -17.59
C GLN A 590 7.16 -49.05 -17.50
N PHE A 591 7.13 -48.06 -16.61
CA PHE A 591 8.16 -47.02 -16.57
C PHE A 591 9.53 -47.56 -16.17
N VAL A 592 9.58 -48.60 -15.33
CA VAL A 592 10.83 -49.29 -14.95
C VAL A 592 11.40 -50.05 -16.15
N SER A 593 10.54 -50.73 -16.90
CA SER A 593 10.92 -51.45 -18.12
C SER A 593 11.41 -50.49 -19.21
N ASP A 594 10.64 -49.43 -19.51
CA ASP A 594 10.99 -48.43 -20.53
C ASP A 594 12.26 -47.64 -20.15
N ALA A 595 12.49 -47.35 -18.86
CA ALA A 595 13.75 -46.76 -18.40
C ALA A 595 14.96 -47.68 -18.64
N THR A 596 14.82 -48.98 -18.33
CA THR A 596 15.88 -49.98 -18.57
C THR A 596 16.15 -50.16 -20.07
N MET A 597 15.09 -50.26 -20.88
CA MET A 597 15.17 -50.31 -22.34
C MET A 597 15.84 -49.05 -22.94
N SER A 598 15.61 -47.87 -22.36
CA SER A 598 16.23 -46.62 -22.83
C SER A 598 17.76 -46.66 -22.76
N PHE A 599 18.34 -47.22 -21.68
CA PHE A 599 19.78 -47.43 -21.58
C PHE A 599 20.28 -48.45 -22.62
N ALA A 600 19.59 -49.58 -22.80
CA ALA A 600 19.97 -50.58 -23.80
C ALA A 600 19.94 -50.02 -25.23
N HIS A 601 18.90 -49.27 -25.60
CA HIS A 601 18.82 -48.61 -26.91
C HIS A 601 19.84 -47.50 -27.09
N ALA A 602 20.16 -46.71 -26.06
CA ALA A 602 21.24 -45.71 -26.15
C ALA A 602 22.61 -46.37 -26.37
N LEU A 603 22.92 -47.43 -25.61
CA LEU A 603 24.16 -48.20 -25.76
C LEU A 603 24.26 -48.87 -27.14
N ASN A 604 23.16 -49.43 -27.66
CA ASN A 604 23.10 -49.96 -29.02
C ASN A 604 23.35 -48.88 -30.08
N ASN A 605 22.80 -47.68 -29.91
CA ASN A 605 22.99 -46.58 -30.86
C ASN A 605 24.46 -46.10 -30.87
N ILE A 606 25.08 -45.96 -29.69
CA ILE A 606 26.51 -45.66 -29.55
C ILE A 606 27.36 -46.73 -30.24
N HIS A 607 27.04 -48.00 -30.00
CA HIS A 607 27.75 -49.14 -30.57
C HIS A 607 27.59 -49.25 -32.10
N THR A 608 26.39 -48.96 -32.61
CA THR A 608 26.12 -48.90 -34.05
C THR A 608 26.90 -47.78 -34.72
N ASP A 609 26.89 -46.57 -34.16
CA ASP A 609 27.52 -45.39 -34.75
C ASP A 609 29.05 -45.37 -34.61
N LEU A 610 29.60 -45.84 -33.48
CA LEU A 610 31.02 -45.69 -33.14
C LEU A 610 31.82 -47.01 -33.23
N CYS A 611 31.19 -48.16 -32.94
CA CYS A 611 31.82 -49.48 -33.03
C CYS A 611 31.49 -50.22 -34.34
N ALA A 612 30.72 -49.61 -35.25
CA ALA A 612 30.25 -50.18 -36.52
C ALA A 612 29.55 -51.56 -36.36
N GLY A 613 28.93 -51.82 -35.21
CA GLY A 613 28.18 -53.05 -34.94
C GLY A 613 29.03 -54.32 -34.74
N GLN A 614 30.32 -54.22 -34.44
CA GLN A 614 31.17 -55.39 -34.11
C GLN A 614 30.76 -56.05 -32.79
N SER A 615 30.67 -57.39 -32.73
CA SER A 615 30.25 -58.05 -31.49
C SER A 615 31.21 -57.79 -30.31
N GLY A 616 30.64 -57.43 -29.15
CA GLY A 616 31.41 -57.03 -27.96
C GLY A 616 31.66 -55.52 -27.86
N LEU A 617 32.26 -55.10 -26.74
CA LEU A 617 32.64 -53.69 -26.48
C LEU A 617 33.84 -53.28 -27.35
N CYS A 618 33.78 -52.08 -27.94
CA CYS A 618 34.92 -51.48 -28.64
C CYS A 618 35.66 -50.46 -27.77
N ASP A 619 36.90 -50.11 -28.15
CA ASP A 619 37.78 -49.22 -27.38
C ASP A 619 37.15 -47.86 -27.02
N VAL A 620 36.25 -47.34 -27.86
CA VAL A 620 35.53 -46.06 -27.63
C VAL A 620 34.53 -46.17 -26.47
N MET A 621 34.13 -47.38 -26.08
CA MET A 621 33.23 -47.64 -24.95
C MET A 621 33.98 -48.08 -23.68
N MET A 622 35.32 -47.99 -23.64
CA MET A 622 36.14 -48.45 -22.51
C MET A 622 37.11 -47.36 -22.01
N PRO A 623 36.69 -46.47 -21.09
CA PRO A 623 35.36 -46.35 -20.47
C PRO A 623 34.39 -45.50 -21.31
N ILE A 624 33.08 -45.70 -21.13
CA ILE A 624 32.04 -44.88 -21.75
C ILE A 624 32.02 -43.48 -21.10
N ASP A 625 32.09 -42.43 -21.92
CA ASP A 625 31.85 -41.06 -21.47
C ASP A 625 30.37 -40.81 -21.17
N GLY A 626 30.09 -40.24 -20.00
CA GLY A 626 28.73 -39.90 -19.56
C GLY A 626 28.08 -38.77 -20.34
N GLU A 627 28.85 -37.82 -20.88
CA GLU A 627 28.30 -36.76 -21.73
C GLU A 627 27.84 -37.33 -23.08
N LEU A 628 28.68 -38.17 -23.71
CA LEU A 628 28.32 -38.96 -24.89
C LEU A 628 27.08 -39.83 -24.64
N LEU A 629 27.02 -40.58 -23.53
CA LEU A 629 25.89 -41.45 -23.22
C LEU A 629 24.57 -40.68 -23.09
N LYS A 630 24.59 -39.51 -22.43
CA LYS A 630 23.45 -38.60 -22.30
C LYS A 630 22.95 -38.12 -23.67
N ASP A 631 23.87 -37.76 -24.56
CA ASP A 631 23.55 -37.23 -25.89
C ASP A 631 22.86 -38.25 -26.81
N TYR A 632 23.09 -39.55 -26.56
CA TYR A 632 22.38 -40.66 -27.19
C TYR A 632 21.07 -41.02 -26.46
N LEU A 633 21.06 -41.02 -25.12
CA LEU A 633 19.87 -41.27 -24.30
C LEU A 633 18.71 -40.34 -24.66
N VAL A 634 18.93 -39.03 -24.80
CA VAL A 634 17.86 -38.06 -25.14
C VAL A 634 17.28 -38.29 -26.55
N LYS A 635 17.95 -39.06 -27.42
CA LYS A 635 17.56 -39.32 -28.81
C LYS A 635 16.96 -40.72 -29.04
N VAL A 636 16.79 -41.54 -27.99
CA VAL A 636 16.23 -42.89 -28.17
C VAL A 636 14.77 -42.85 -28.63
N ASN A 637 14.42 -43.81 -29.48
CA ASN A 637 13.06 -44.04 -29.96
C ASN A 637 12.88 -45.55 -30.18
N PHE A 638 11.98 -46.18 -29.44
CA PHE A 638 11.76 -47.62 -29.47
C PHE A 638 10.33 -48.00 -29.07
N THR A 639 9.92 -49.21 -29.42
CA THR A 639 8.68 -49.81 -28.92
C THR A 639 8.99 -50.64 -27.67
N GLY A 640 8.49 -50.23 -26.50
CA GLY A 640 8.75 -50.89 -25.21
C GLY A 640 8.07 -52.26 -25.08
N LEU A 641 8.37 -52.99 -24.00
CA LEU A 641 7.81 -54.34 -23.75
C LEU A 641 6.29 -54.33 -23.51
N SER A 642 5.71 -53.18 -23.17
CA SER A 642 4.25 -52.94 -23.18
C SER A 642 3.64 -52.95 -24.59
N GLY A 643 4.45 -52.76 -25.64
CA GLY A 643 4.01 -52.52 -27.01
C GLY A 643 3.55 -51.09 -27.28
N GLN A 644 4.01 -50.11 -26.49
CA GLN A 644 3.85 -48.68 -26.75
C GLN A 644 5.16 -48.09 -27.26
N ASP A 645 5.08 -47.09 -28.14
CA ASP A 645 6.24 -46.35 -28.59
C ASP A 645 6.65 -45.29 -27.55
N PHE A 646 7.95 -45.25 -27.26
CA PHE A 646 8.60 -44.36 -26.30
C PHE A 646 9.72 -43.56 -26.97
N ALA A 647 9.72 -42.25 -26.73
CA ALA A 647 10.80 -41.33 -27.08
C ALA A 647 10.77 -40.13 -26.11
N PHE A 648 11.92 -39.56 -25.79
CA PHE A 648 12.00 -38.36 -24.95
C PHE A 648 11.52 -37.10 -25.70
N LEU A 649 10.97 -36.16 -24.95
CA LEU A 649 10.70 -34.81 -25.41
C LEU A 649 12.01 -34.01 -25.54
N PRO A 650 12.04 -32.89 -26.30
CA PRO A 650 13.26 -32.10 -26.54
C PRO A 650 13.94 -31.53 -25.28
N ASN A 651 13.27 -31.55 -24.13
CA ASN A 651 13.80 -31.14 -22.83
C ASN A 651 14.34 -32.32 -21.98
N GLY A 652 14.27 -33.56 -22.47
CA GLY A 652 14.69 -34.78 -21.76
C GLY A 652 13.59 -35.47 -20.96
N ASP A 653 12.36 -34.96 -20.94
CA ASP A 653 11.24 -35.56 -20.21
C ASP A 653 10.57 -36.71 -20.99
N ALA A 654 9.99 -37.67 -20.28
CA ALA A 654 9.08 -38.65 -20.85
C ALA A 654 7.76 -38.00 -21.32
N PRO A 655 7.04 -38.59 -22.29
CA PRO A 655 5.79 -38.01 -22.81
C PRO A 655 4.68 -37.99 -21.74
N ALA A 656 4.25 -36.79 -21.35
CA ALA A 656 3.20 -36.57 -20.36
C ALA A 656 1.83 -37.15 -20.80
N ARG A 657 1.48 -38.32 -20.26
CA ARG A 657 0.21 -39.03 -20.48
C ARG A 657 -0.38 -39.41 -19.11
N TYR A 658 -1.57 -38.91 -18.80
CA TYR A 658 -2.25 -39.19 -17.52
C TYR A 658 -3.71 -39.60 -17.71
N ARG A 659 -4.18 -40.46 -16.82
CA ARG A 659 -5.58 -40.73 -16.54
C ARG A 659 -6.04 -39.79 -15.43
N ILE A 660 -7.25 -39.23 -15.56
CA ILE A 660 -7.88 -38.41 -14.53
C ILE A 660 -8.91 -39.28 -13.80
N LEU A 661 -8.77 -39.39 -12.49
CA LEU A 661 -9.58 -40.23 -11.62
C LEU A 661 -10.44 -39.38 -10.68
N ASN A 662 -11.63 -39.88 -10.35
CA ASN A 662 -12.52 -39.37 -9.31
C ASN A 662 -12.87 -40.49 -8.33
N TYR A 663 -12.66 -40.26 -7.04
CA TYR A 663 -13.09 -41.19 -6.00
C TYR A 663 -14.52 -40.90 -5.59
N ARG A 664 -15.40 -41.90 -5.65
CA ARG A 664 -16.82 -41.69 -5.34
C ARG A 664 -17.52 -42.97 -4.91
N GLN A 665 -18.66 -42.78 -4.25
CA GLN A 665 -19.60 -43.84 -3.98
C GLN A 665 -20.26 -44.34 -5.29
N VAL A 666 -20.15 -45.63 -5.57
CA VAL A 666 -20.78 -46.31 -6.72
C VAL A 666 -22.12 -46.94 -6.32
N GLU A 667 -22.12 -47.59 -5.16
CA GLU A 667 -23.28 -48.17 -4.50
C GLU A 667 -23.26 -47.74 -3.02
N ARG A 668 -24.39 -47.76 -2.32
CA ARG A 668 -24.46 -47.22 -0.94
C ARG A 668 -23.52 -47.99 0.00
N GLY A 669 -22.46 -47.33 0.46
CA GLY A 669 -21.40 -47.94 1.29
C GLY A 669 -20.20 -48.52 0.52
N ARG A 670 -20.19 -48.48 -0.82
CA ARG A 670 -19.10 -48.98 -1.67
C ARG A 670 -18.54 -47.84 -2.53
N PHE A 671 -17.25 -47.59 -2.39
CA PHE A 671 -16.54 -46.47 -2.99
C PHE A 671 -15.42 -47.01 -3.90
N GLU A 672 -15.23 -46.39 -5.07
CA GLU A 672 -14.23 -46.82 -6.05
C GLU A 672 -13.65 -45.61 -6.80
N TRP A 673 -12.37 -45.73 -7.19
CA TRP A 673 -11.78 -44.84 -8.19
C TRP A 673 -12.40 -45.11 -9.57
N LYS A 674 -12.79 -44.05 -10.29
CA LYS A 674 -13.31 -44.14 -11.67
C LYS A 674 -12.69 -43.08 -12.57
N THR A 675 -12.39 -43.47 -13.81
CA THR A 675 -11.88 -42.57 -14.85
C THR A 675 -12.94 -41.54 -15.27
N ILE A 676 -12.56 -40.26 -15.24
CA ILE A 676 -13.37 -39.13 -15.71
C ILE A 676 -12.78 -38.43 -16.94
N GLY A 677 -11.52 -38.74 -17.30
CA GLY A 677 -10.84 -38.09 -18.41
C GLY A 677 -9.41 -38.59 -18.61
N TYR A 678 -8.76 -38.01 -19.62
CA TYR A 678 -7.35 -38.23 -19.93
C TYR A 678 -6.66 -36.90 -20.22
N PHE A 679 -5.37 -36.82 -19.92
CA PHE A 679 -4.48 -35.75 -20.36
C PHE A 679 -3.43 -36.32 -21.30
N LEU A 680 -3.41 -35.84 -22.54
CA LEU A 680 -2.50 -36.27 -23.61
C LEU A 680 -2.04 -35.05 -24.38
N GLU A 681 -0.75 -34.99 -24.74
CA GLU A 681 -0.21 -33.96 -25.66
C GLU A 681 -0.57 -32.52 -25.23
N LYS A 682 -0.50 -32.24 -23.92
CA LYS A 682 -0.87 -30.97 -23.29
C LYS A 682 -2.37 -30.59 -23.35
N HIS A 683 -3.24 -31.51 -23.77
CA HIS A 683 -4.69 -31.31 -23.84
C HIS A 683 -5.44 -32.18 -22.82
N LEU A 684 -6.44 -31.59 -22.16
CA LEU A 684 -7.27 -32.23 -21.15
C LEU A 684 -8.63 -32.64 -21.74
N TYR A 685 -8.89 -33.94 -21.80
CA TYR A 685 -10.09 -34.54 -22.36
C TYR A 685 -11.02 -35.06 -21.24
N LEU A 686 -12.01 -34.26 -20.84
CA LEU A 686 -13.03 -34.60 -19.83
C LEU A 686 -14.38 -35.03 -20.44
N ASP A 687 -14.55 -34.92 -21.76
CA ASP A 687 -15.81 -35.22 -22.44
C ASP A 687 -15.91 -36.68 -22.91
N SER A 688 -17.11 -37.27 -22.73
CA SER A 688 -17.45 -38.64 -23.12
C SER A 688 -17.52 -38.88 -24.63
N GLN A 689 -17.74 -37.85 -25.46
CA GLN A 689 -17.73 -38.00 -26.92
C GLN A 689 -16.31 -37.92 -27.49
N SER A 690 -15.52 -36.96 -27.00
CA SER A 690 -14.13 -36.73 -27.42
C SER A 690 -13.21 -37.91 -27.10
N SER A 691 -13.37 -38.50 -25.90
CA SER A 691 -12.58 -39.63 -25.42
C SER A 691 -12.85 -40.95 -26.15
N LYS A 692 -14.11 -41.24 -26.51
CA LYS A 692 -14.50 -42.47 -27.24
C LYS A 692 -13.84 -42.62 -28.61
N ARG A 693 -13.34 -41.54 -29.21
CA ARG A 693 -12.58 -41.59 -30.48
C ARG A 693 -11.12 -42.01 -30.30
N ILE A 694 -10.58 -41.91 -29.09
CA ILE A 694 -9.15 -42.13 -28.79
C ILE A 694 -8.94 -43.48 -28.12
N PHE A 695 -9.78 -43.85 -27.14
CA PHE A 695 -9.66 -45.12 -26.41
C PHE A 695 -10.94 -45.95 -26.52
N ASN A 696 -10.89 -47.00 -27.35
CA ASN A 696 -12.02 -47.91 -27.63
C ASN A 696 -12.43 -48.86 -26.47
N LYS A 697 -11.96 -48.65 -25.23
CA LYS A 697 -12.04 -49.67 -24.16
C LYS A 697 -12.53 -49.24 -22.76
N GLU A 698 -12.60 -47.95 -22.42
CA GLU A 698 -12.99 -47.52 -21.07
C GLU A 698 -14.19 -46.58 -21.06
N GLN A 699 -15.13 -46.82 -20.14
CA GLN A 699 -16.31 -45.99 -19.94
C GLN A 699 -15.96 -44.78 -19.09
N ILE A 700 -15.77 -43.62 -19.74
CA ILE A 700 -15.74 -42.32 -19.05
C ILE A 700 -17.09 -42.05 -18.39
N VAL A 701 -17.05 -41.45 -17.21
CA VAL A 701 -18.22 -41.05 -16.42
C VAL A 701 -18.04 -39.62 -15.92
N ASP A 702 -19.14 -38.89 -15.77
CA ASP A 702 -19.13 -37.50 -15.31
C ASP A 702 -18.44 -37.32 -13.94
N LEU A 703 -17.81 -36.16 -13.75
CA LEU A 703 -17.29 -35.71 -12.46
C LEU A 703 -18.45 -35.52 -11.47
N LYS A 704 -18.30 -36.08 -10.26
CA LYS A 704 -19.21 -35.86 -9.13
C LYS A 704 -18.40 -35.61 -7.87
N TYR A 705 -18.85 -34.66 -7.06
CA TYR A 705 -18.31 -34.44 -5.72
C TYR A 705 -18.84 -35.52 -4.76
N ARG A 706 -20.13 -35.48 -4.38
CA ARG A 706 -20.74 -36.53 -3.53
C ARG A 706 -22.02 -37.09 -4.12
N TRP A 707 -22.48 -38.21 -3.54
CA TRP A 707 -23.78 -38.80 -3.89
C TRP A 707 -24.96 -37.85 -3.63
N GLU A 708 -24.97 -37.16 -2.48
CA GLU A 708 -26.01 -36.20 -2.07
C GLU A 708 -25.82 -34.81 -2.70
N GLU A 709 -24.55 -34.41 -2.89
CA GLU A 709 -24.14 -33.09 -3.38
C GLU A 709 -23.22 -33.25 -4.60
N PRO A 710 -23.77 -33.34 -5.82
CA PRO A 710 -22.96 -33.69 -7.00
C PRO A 710 -22.01 -32.57 -7.47
N LYS A 711 -22.23 -31.32 -7.05
CA LYS A 711 -21.38 -30.16 -7.39
C LYS A 711 -20.33 -29.90 -6.31
N HIS A 712 -19.11 -29.58 -6.73
CA HIS A 712 -18.05 -29.13 -5.83
C HIS A 712 -18.36 -27.75 -5.23
N PRO A 713 -17.87 -27.45 -4.01
CA PRO A 713 -18.04 -26.15 -3.36
C PRO A 713 -17.07 -25.09 -3.93
N ASP A 714 -17.59 -23.87 -4.14
CA ASP A 714 -16.79 -22.73 -4.61
C ASP A 714 -15.70 -22.34 -3.58
N SER A 715 -14.49 -22.09 -4.07
CA SER A 715 -13.33 -21.63 -3.27
C SER A 715 -12.89 -20.25 -3.74
N VAL A 716 -13.59 -19.22 -3.26
CA VAL A 716 -13.41 -17.83 -3.72
C VAL A 716 -13.24 -16.93 -2.50
N CYS A 717 -12.15 -16.15 -2.46
CA CYS A 717 -11.86 -15.27 -1.31
C CYS A 717 -12.87 -14.11 -1.21
N SER A 718 -13.08 -13.41 -2.33
CA SER A 718 -13.96 -12.24 -2.44
C SER A 718 -14.89 -12.39 -3.64
N ARG A 719 -16.18 -12.08 -3.46
CA ARG A 719 -17.15 -12.06 -4.56
C ARG A 719 -16.94 -10.81 -5.45
N PRO A 720 -17.32 -10.86 -6.75
CA PRO A 720 -17.31 -9.68 -7.60
C PRO A 720 -18.21 -8.58 -7.01
N CYS A 721 -17.71 -7.34 -6.98
CA CYS A 721 -18.41 -6.20 -6.40
C CYS A 721 -19.64 -5.78 -7.22
N HIS A 722 -20.55 -5.04 -6.60
CA HIS A 722 -21.72 -4.49 -7.28
C HIS A 722 -21.36 -3.25 -8.11
N LYS A 723 -22.25 -2.84 -9.02
CA LYS A 723 -22.02 -1.68 -9.88
C LYS A 723 -21.91 -0.40 -9.04
N GLY A 724 -20.83 0.35 -9.21
CA GLY A 724 -20.54 1.57 -8.45
C GLY A 724 -19.68 1.35 -7.19
N GLU A 725 -19.18 0.13 -6.97
CA GLU A 725 -18.21 -0.20 -5.92
C GLU A 725 -16.82 -0.47 -6.53
N ALA A 726 -15.77 0.03 -5.89
CA ALA A 726 -14.38 -0.26 -6.23
C ALA A 726 -13.84 -1.46 -5.45
N HIS A 727 -12.93 -2.20 -6.09
CA HIS A 727 -12.13 -3.25 -5.48
C HIS A 727 -10.98 -2.61 -4.68
N HIS A 728 -11.04 -2.70 -3.35
CA HIS A 728 -9.91 -2.36 -2.48
C HIS A 728 -9.18 -3.65 -2.10
N MET A 729 -7.93 -3.83 -2.53
CA MET A 729 -7.15 -5.01 -2.15
C MET A 729 -6.90 -5.06 -0.64
N ILE A 730 -6.79 -6.26 -0.06
CA ILE A 730 -6.45 -6.45 1.34
C ILE A 730 -4.94 -6.66 1.46
N ASP A 731 -4.26 -5.81 2.23
CA ASP A 731 -2.81 -5.85 2.42
C ASP A 731 -2.31 -7.25 2.84
N GLY A 732 -1.27 -7.72 2.16
CA GLY A 732 -0.73 -9.08 2.34
C GLY A 732 -1.45 -10.18 1.57
N SER A 733 -2.49 -9.88 0.78
CA SER A 733 -3.18 -10.87 -0.07
C SER A 733 -3.45 -10.35 -1.49
N ALA A 734 -2.89 -11.02 -2.50
CA ALA A 734 -2.95 -10.54 -3.89
C ALA A 734 -4.33 -10.66 -4.56
N CYS A 735 -5.26 -11.43 -3.97
CA CYS A 735 -6.49 -11.87 -4.63
C CYS A 735 -7.76 -11.71 -3.78
N CYS A 736 -7.65 -11.10 -2.61
CA CYS A 736 -8.78 -10.79 -1.75
C CYS A 736 -8.98 -9.28 -1.78
N TRP A 737 -10.20 -8.86 -2.13
CA TRP A 737 -10.61 -7.45 -2.14
C TRP A 737 -11.85 -7.24 -1.27
N THR A 738 -11.98 -6.06 -0.69
CA THR A 738 -13.25 -5.55 -0.17
C THR A 738 -13.88 -4.63 -1.20
N CYS A 739 -15.22 -4.58 -1.22
CA CYS A 739 -15.98 -3.72 -2.11
C CYS A 739 -16.30 -2.42 -1.35
N SER A 740 -15.90 -1.27 -1.88
CA SER A 740 -16.15 0.03 -1.29
C SER A 740 -16.96 0.93 -2.24
N PRO A 741 -18.06 1.57 -1.79
CA PRO A 741 -18.89 2.38 -2.67
C PRO A 741 -18.19 3.70 -3.03
N CYS A 742 -18.19 4.08 -4.31
CA CYS A 742 -17.63 5.36 -4.75
C CYS A 742 -18.43 6.56 -4.17
N HIS A 743 -17.75 7.69 -3.94
CA HIS A 743 -18.41 8.92 -3.49
C HIS A 743 -19.38 9.48 -4.55
N ILE A 744 -20.36 10.29 -4.16
CA ILE A 744 -21.47 10.76 -5.03
C ILE A 744 -21.05 11.53 -6.29
N TYR A 745 -19.83 12.07 -6.32
CA TYR A 745 -19.26 12.77 -7.49
C TYR A 745 -18.15 11.98 -8.20
N GLN A 746 -17.94 10.73 -7.80
CA GLN A 746 -16.92 9.85 -8.34
C GLN A 746 -17.55 8.77 -9.23
N TYR A 747 -16.83 8.45 -10.30
CA TYR A 747 -17.11 7.34 -11.21
C TYR A 747 -15.96 6.33 -11.14
N LEU A 748 -16.16 5.15 -11.71
CA LEU A 748 -15.25 4.00 -11.63
C LEU A 748 -14.61 3.74 -13.01
N PRO A 749 -13.58 4.50 -13.44
CA PRO A 749 -12.90 4.29 -14.73
C PRO A 749 -12.14 2.96 -14.78
N THR A 750 -11.67 2.47 -13.63
CA THR A 750 -11.04 1.15 -13.48
C THR A 750 -11.65 0.45 -12.28
N LYS A 751 -11.64 -0.89 -12.26
CA LYS A 751 -12.25 -1.68 -11.17
C LYS A 751 -11.69 -1.37 -9.77
N TYR A 752 -10.51 -0.73 -9.68
CA TYR A 752 -9.76 -0.53 -8.44
C TYR A 752 -9.83 0.89 -7.87
N ALA A 753 -10.25 1.88 -8.66
CA ALA A 753 -10.14 3.30 -8.27
C ALA A 753 -11.38 4.12 -8.66
N CYS A 754 -12.05 4.67 -7.65
CA CYS A 754 -13.03 5.74 -7.81
C CYS A 754 -12.31 7.06 -8.12
N VAL A 755 -12.69 7.73 -9.21
CA VAL A 755 -12.09 9.00 -9.65
C VAL A 755 -13.18 10.06 -9.74
N ASP A 756 -12.83 11.28 -9.36
CA ASP A 756 -13.75 12.42 -9.39
C ASP A 756 -14.14 12.83 -10.83
N CYS A 757 -15.44 13.00 -11.09
CA CYS A 757 -15.93 13.53 -12.35
C CYS A 757 -15.48 14.99 -12.54
N PRO A 758 -15.10 15.41 -13.77
CA PRO A 758 -14.76 16.80 -14.10
C PRO A 758 -15.83 17.81 -13.67
N LEU A 759 -15.41 19.03 -13.33
CA LEU A 759 -16.34 20.13 -13.01
C LEU A 759 -17.30 20.38 -14.18
N GLY A 760 -18.59 20.56 -13.86
CA GLY A 760 -19.67 20.62 -14.85
C GLY A 760 -20.23 19.26 -15.28
N THR A 761 -19.72 18.15 -14.76
CA THR A 761 -20.25 16.79 -14.99
C THR A 761 -20.55 16.06 -13.68
N ILE A 762 -21.56 15.18 -13.70
CA ILE A 762 -21.94 14.28 -12.61
C ILE A 762 -21.80 12.82 -13.05
N PRO A 763 -21.51 11.86 -12.17
CA PRO A 763 -21.45 10.46 -12.55
C PRO A 763 -22.82 9.95 -13.02
N SER A 764 -22.79 9.07 -14.03
CA SER A 764 -23.93 8.29 -14.52
C SER A 764 -24.55 7.44 -13.40
N TYR A 765 -25.78 6.97 -13.58
CA TYR A 765 -26.49 6.10 -12.63
C TYR A 765 -25.72 4.82 -12.27
N ASP A 766 -25.02 4.25 -13.25
CA ASP A 766 -24.13 3.08 -13.10
C ASP A 766 -22.71 3.44 -12.64
N ARG A 767 -22.41 4.74 -12.53
CA ARG A 767 -21.12 5.35 -12.18
C ARG A 767 -19.94 4.88 -13.03
N GLN A 768 -20.18 4.51 -14.29
CA GLN A 768 -19.11 4.13 -15.22
C GLN A 768 -18.62 5.29 -16.10
N SER A 769 -19.38 6.37 -16.18
CA SER A 769 -19.08 7.56 -16.99
C SER A 769 -19.56 8.83 -16.31
N CYS A 770 -19.12 9.99 -16.80
CA CYS A 770 -19.60 11.30 -16.36
C CYS A 770 -20.50 11.93 -17.43
N VAL A 771 -21.58 12.59 -17.00
CA VAL A 771 -22.63 13.20 -17.83
C VAL A 771 -22.67 14.70 -17.53
N GLU A 772 -22.80 15.54 -18.58
CA GLU A 772 -22.84 17.00 -18.44
C GLU A 772 -24.09 17.50 -17.70
N ILE A 773 -23.90 18.48 -16.82
CA ILE A 773 -24.98 19.15 -16.10
C ILE A 773 -25.67 20.16 -17.05
N VAL A 774 -27.00 20.28 -16.97
CA VAL A 774 -27.75 21.20 -17.84
C VAL A 774 -27.43 22.67 -17.57
N ILE A 775 -27.23 23.46 -18.62
CA ILE A 775 -26.84 24.88 -18.51
C ILE A 775 -27.97 25.75 -17.95
N VAL A 776 -27.66 26.49 -16.88
CA VAL A 776 -28.51 27.48 -16.22
C VAL A 776 -28.04 28.90 -16.58
N TYR A 777 -28.97 29.80 -16.89
CA TYR A 777 -28.71 31.23 -17.15
C TYR A 777 -29.98 32.04 -16.89
N LEU A 778 -29.85 33.35 -16.67
CA LEU A 778 -31.02 34.23 -16.49
C LEU A 778 -31.83 34.28 -17.80
N ARG A 779 -33.06 33.78 -17.78
CA ARG A 779 -33.96 33.76 -18.95
C ARG A 779 -34.88 34.97 -18.93
N TYR A 780 -35.32 35.40 -20.11
CA TYR A 780 -36.34 36.45 -20.25
C TYR A 780 -37.69 36.10 -19.58
N THR A 781 -37.94 34.81 -19.33
CA THR A 781 -39.12 34.27 -18.64
C THR A 781 -39.06 34.40 -17.13
N ASP A 782 -37.88 34.67 -16.55
CA ASP A 782 -37.71 34.65 -15.10
C ASP A 782 -38.33 35.92 -14.50
N ALA A 783 -39.08 35.80 -13.41
CA ALA A 783 -39.87 36.90 -12.85
C ALA A 783 -39.03 38.18 -12.59
N ILE A 784 -37.79 38.01 -12.13
CA ILE A 784 -36.86 39.12 -11.86
C ILE A 784 -36.44 39.83 -13.16
N ALA A 785 -36.21 39.07 -14.24
CA ALA A 785 -35.88 39.61 -15.56
C ALA A 785 -37.07 40.39 -16.16
N ILE A 786 -38.29 39.87 -16.01
CA ILE A 786 -39.53 40.52 -16.46
C ILE A 786 -39.69 41.88 -15.76
N VAL A 787 -39.50 41.96 -14.43
CA VAL A 787 -39.58 43.22 -13.67
C VAL A 787 -38.54 44.25 -14.14
N ALA A 788 -37.29 43.83 -14.38
CA ALA A 788 -36.25 44.73 -14.88
C ALA A 788 -36.57 45.25 -16.30
N MET A 789 -36.99 44.38 -17.21
CA MET A 789 -37.31 44.75 -18.60
C MET A 789 -38.55 45.64 -18.71
N THR A 790 -39.60 45.38 -17.91
CA THR A 790 -40.82 46.21 -17.88
C THR A 790 -40.55 47.61 -17.32
N PHE A 791 -39.70 47.73 -16.30
CA PHE A 791 -39.27 49.04 -15.81
C PHE A 791 -38.43 49.80 -16.86
N ALA A 792 -37.53 49.11 -17.57
CA ALA A 792 -36.74 49.70 -18.64
C ALA A 792 -37.58 50.12 -19.86
N SER A 793 -38.58 49.33 -20.27
CA SER A 793 -39.45 49.68 -21.40
C SER A 793 -40.31 50.92 -21.12
N LEU A 794 -40.86 51.04 -19.91
CA LEU A 794 -41.54 52.26 -19.44
C LEU A 794 -40.59 53.48 -19.48
N GLY A 795 -39.32 53.30 -19.09
CA GLY A 795 -38.28 54.32 -19.18
C GLY A 795 -37.97 54.76 -20.61
N ILE A 796 -37.89 53.81 -21.56
CA ILE A 796 -37.70 54.10 -22.99
C ILE A 796 -38.89 54.88 -23.55
N ILE A 797 -40.12 54.45 -23.27
CA ILE A 797 -41.35 55.14 -23.70
C ILE A 797 -41.38 56.57 -23.15
N ALA A 798 -41.13 56.75 -21.86
CA ALA A 798 -41.07 58.07 -21.23
C ALA A 798 -39.98 58.96 -21.89
N THR A 799 -38.79 58.41 -22.14
CA THR A 799 -37.69 59.13 -22.82
C THR A 799 -38.07 59.54 -24.24
N GLY A 800 -38.78 58.68 -24.99
CA GLY A 800 -39.32 58.98 -26.31
C GLY A 800 -40.33 60.13 -26.29
N VAL A 801 -41.24 60.16 -25.30
CA VAL A 801 -42.19 61.26 -25.10
C VAL A 801 -41.45 62.57 -24.80
N VAL A 802 -40.48 62.57 -23.87
CA VAL A 802 -39.67 63.77 -23.56
C VAL A 802 -38.93 64.27 -24.79
N MET A 803 -38.30 63.37 -25.55
CA MET A 803 -37.56 63.71 -26.76
C MET A 803 -38.47 64.29 -27.84
N THR A 804 -39.66 63.72 -28.05
CA THR A 804 -40.65 64.21 -29.02
C THR A 804 -41.11 65.63 -28.68
N VAL A 805 -41.47 65.89 -27.41
CA VAL A 805 -41.84 67.25 -26.94
C VAL A 805 -40.69 68.23 -27.14
N PHE A 806 -39.44 67.83 -26.87
CA PHE A 806 -38.26 68.68 -27.08
C PHE A 806 -37.94 68.95 -28.55
N ILE A 807 -38.28 68.04 -29.48
CA ILE A 807 -38.15 68.23 -30.93
C ILE A 807 -39.24 69.19 -31.45
N VAL A 808 -40.50 68.97 -31.08
CA VAL A 808 -41.63 69.83 -31.50
C VAL A 808 -41.45 71.27 -30.97
N TYR A 809 -41.16 71.41 -29.68
CA TYR A 809 -40.98 72.71 -29.03
C TYR A 809 -39.53 73.21 -29.02
N ASN A 810 -38.67 72.69 -29.92
CA ASN A 810 -37.24 73.02 -30.03
C ASN A 810 -36.97 74.53 -30.20
N ASN A 811 -37.94 75.28 -30.74
CA ASN A 811 -37.82 76.72 -30.93
C ASN A 811 -38.23 77.59 -29.73
N THR A 812 -38.76 77.00 -28.65
CA THR A 812 -39.24 77.75 -27.47
C THR A 812 -38.10 78.31 -26.61
N PRO A 813 -38.32 79.42 -25.88
CA PRO A 813 -37.32 80.02 -24.99
C PRO A 813 -36.79 79.06 -23.91
N VAL A 814 -37.65 78.24 -23.31
CA VAL A 814 -37.28 77.28 -22.24
C VAL A 814 -36.31 76.22 -22.76
N VAL A 815 -36.59 75.61 -23.92
CA VAL A 815 -35.71 74.61 -24.54
C VAL A 815 -34.39 75.26 -24.98
N LYS A 816 -34.44 76.45 -25.60
CA LYS A 816 -33.25 77.24 -25.99
C LYS A 816 -32.35 77.58 -24.79
N ALA A 817 -32.90 77.98 -23.65
CA ALA A 817 -32.12 78.32 -22.45
C ALA A 817 -31.37 77.11 -21.87
N SER A 818 -32.06 75.96 -21.77
CA SER A 818 -31.54 74.66 -21.27
C SER A 818 -30.31 74.16 -22.04
N GLY A 819 -30.05 74.64 -23.26
CA GLY A 819 -28.95 74.19 -24.09
C GLY A 819 -29.31 72.92 -24.87
N ARG A 820 -30.13 73.11 -25.90
CA ARG A 820 -30.80 72.09 -26.72
C ARG A 820 -29.90 70.90 -27.08
N GLU A 821 -28.74 71.18 -27.66
CA GLU A 821 -27.79 70.16 -28.13
C GLU A 821 -27.34 69.22 -26.99
N LEU A 822 -26.98 69.78 -25.82
CA LEU A 822 -26.60 68.98 -24.64
C LEU A 822 -27.80 68.25 -24.02
N SER A 823 -29.01 68.81 -24.13
CA SER A 823 -30.24 68.13 -23.70
C SER A 823 -30.55 66.91 -24.58
N PHE A 824 -30.31 66.97 -25.90
CA PHE A 824 -30.45 65.79 -26.78
C PHE A 824 -29.37 64.73 -26.52
N VAL A 825 -28.11 65.13 -26.31
CA VAL A 825 -27.04 64.19 -25.91
C VAL A 825 -27.36 63.51 -24.57
N LEU A 826 -27.92 64.24 -23.61
CA LEU A 826 -28.35 63.68 -22.32
C LEU A 826 -29.51 62.68 -22.48
N LEU A 827 -30.53 63.00 -23.30
CA LEU A 827 -31.64 62.08 -23.58
C LEU A 827 -31.18 60.82 -24.32
N PHE A 828 -30.24 60.93 -25.24
CA PHE A 828 -29.62 59.79 -25.92
C PHE A 828 -28.85 58.89 -24.94
N GLY A 829 -28.07 59.47 -24.02
CA GLY A 829 -27.42 58.71 -22.95
C GLY A 829 -28.42 57.98 -22.03
N ILE A 830 -29.51 58.64 -21.64
CA ILE A 830 -30.59 58.05 -20.83
C ILE A 830 -31.26 56.88 -21.57
N PHE A 831 -31.56 57.05 -22.87
CA PHE A 831 -32.08 55.97 -23.71
C PHE A 831 -31.13 54.77 -23.74
N LEU A 832 -29.82 54.99 -23.92
CA LEU A 832 -28.83 53.92 -23.90
C LEU A 832 -28.77 53.21 -22.53
N CYS A 833 -28.86 53.94 -21.41
CA CYS A 833 -28.91 53.33 -20.08
C CYS A 833 -30.08 52.34 -19.94
N TYR A 834 -31.29 52.68 -20.43
CA TYR A 834 -32.41 51.72 -20.42
C TYR A 834 -32.24 50.57 -21.43
N ALA A 835 -31.66 50.85 -22.61
CA ALA A 835 -31.37 49.80 -23.61
C ALA A 835 -30.38 48.74 -23.06
N MET A 836 -29.42 49.14 -22.21
CA MET A 836 -28.48 48.21 -21.58
C MET A 836 -29.16 47.12 -20.74
N THR A 837 -30.33 47.37 -20.16
CA THR A 837 -31.07 46.35 -19.38
C THR A 837 -31.43 45.13 -20.24
N PHE A 838 -31.83 45.32 -21.50
CA PHE A 838 -32.13 44.21 -22.41
C PHE A 838 -30.87 43.43 -22.83
N ILE A 839 -29.75 44.14 -23.00
CA ILE A 839 -28.44 43.54 -23.33
C ILE A 839 -27.91 42.72 -22.14
N LEU A 840 -28.12 43.20 -20.91
CA LEU A 840 -27.72 42.53 -19.67
C LEU A 840 -28.51 41.26 -19.37
N VAL A 841 -29.83 41.26 -19.64
CA VAL A 841 -30.70 40.10 -19.47
C VAL A 841 -30.56 39.09 -20.63
N SER A 842 -29.97 39.48 -21.77
CA SER A 842 -29.81 38.60 -22.92
C SER A 842 -28.91 37.40 -22.64
N LYS A 843 -29.19 36.27 -23.33
CA LYS A 843 -28.39 35.04 -23.23
C LYS A 843 -26.90 35.37 -23.47
N PRO A 844 -25.99 34.98 -22.57
CA PRO A 844 -24.56 35.20 -22.76
C PRO A 844 -24.05 34.55 -24.03
N HIS A 845 -23.42 35.37 -24.87
CA HIS A 845 -22.79 35.04 -26.14
C HIS A 845 -21.64 36.04 -26.33
N GLU A 846 -20.62 35.74 -27.13
CA GLU A 846 -19.44 36.60 -27.28
C GLU A 846 -19.81 38.06 -27.68
N THR A 847 -20.77 38.19 -28.60
CA THR A 847 -21.34 39.47 -29.04
C THR A 847 -22.13 40.20 -27.96
N THR A 848 -22.96 39.51 -27.17
CA THR A 848 -23.74 40.14 -26.09
C THR A 848 -22.82 40.53 -24.93
N CYS A 849 -21.86 39.69 -24.56
CA CYS A 849 -20.82 40.00 -23.58
C CYS A 849 -19.97 41.21 -23.98
N GLY A 850 -19.60 41.33 -25.27
CA GLY A 850 -18.91 42.52 -25.79
C GLY A 850 -19.76 43.79 -25.67
N ALA A 851 -21.05 43.71 -26.00
CA ALA A 851 -21.99 44.81 -25.85
C ALA A 851 -22.24 45.20 -24.38
N GLN A 852 -22.33 44.23 -23.45
CA GLN A 852 -22.41 44.48 -22.01
C GLN A 852 -21.16 45.26 -21.53
N LYS A 853 -19.97 44.71 -21.80
CA LYS A 853 -18.66 45.26 -21.42
C LYS A 853 -18.47 46.71 -21.88
N TYR A 854 -18.80 47.01 -23.14
CA TYR A 854 -18.61 48.33 -23.72
C TYR A 854 -19.72 49.33 -23.34
N GLY A 855 -20.98 48.89 -23.42
CA GLY A 855 -22.15 49.75 -23.30
C GLY A 855 -22.43 50.27 -21.89
N ILE A 856 -22.07 49.49 -20.86
CA ILE A 856 -22.19 49.91 -19.45
C ILE A 856 -21.43 51.23 -19.21
N GLY A 857 -20.13 51.27 -19.55
CA GLY A 857 -19.30 52.45 -19.31
C GLY A 857 -19.65 53.62 -20.23
N LEU A 858 -19.98 53.33 -21.50
CA LEU A 858 -20.31 54.35 -22.50
C LEU A 858 -21.59 55.12 -22.16
N SER A 859 -22.67 54.41 -21.82
CA SER A 859 -24.00 55.02 -21.58
C SER A 859 -23.96 56.07 -20.47
N PHE A 860 -23.41 55.74 -19.30
CA PHE A 860 -23.23 56.69 -18.20
C PHE A 860 -22.23 57.80 -18.52
N SER A 861 -21.18 57.52 -19.28
CA SER A 861 -20.22 58.55 -19.66
C SER A 861 -20.86 59.62 -20.54
N ILE A 862 -21.80 59.27 -21.43
CA ILE A 862 -22.58 60.24 -22.21
C ILE A 862 -23.47 61.09 -21.30
N VAL A 863 -24.21 60.47 -20.37
CA VAL A 863 -25.09 61.14 -19.40
C VAL A 863 -24.31 62.15 -18.54
N TYR A 864 -23.25 61.70 -17.86
CA TYR A 864 -22.51 62.56 -16.93
C TYR A 864 -21.61 63.58 -17.65
N SER A 865 -21.10 63.30 -18.86
CA SER A 865 -20.38 64.31 -19.65
C SER A 865 -21.29 65.47 -20.07
N ALA A 866 -22.55 65.18 -20.42
CA ALA A 866 -23.54 66.20 -20.73
C ALA A 866 -23.92 67.05 -19.50
N ILE A 867 -24.16 66.40 -18.35
CA ILE A 867 -24.44 67.09 -17.07
C ILE A 867 -23.22 67.92 -16.62
N LEU A 868 -22.00 67.39 -16.69
CA LEU A 868 -20.77 68.09 -16.33
C LEU A 868 -20.58 69.34 -17.20
N THR A 869 -20.69 69.19 -18.51
CA THR A 869 -20.52 70.30 -19.47
C THR A 869 -21.55 71.41 -19.21
N LYS A 870 -22.78 71.03 -18.88
CA LYS A 870 -23.88 71.94 -18.55
C LYS A 870 -23.67 72.67 -17.22
N THR A 871 -23.23 71.96 -16.18
CA THR A 871 -22.93 72.54 -14.86
C THR A 871 -21.69 73.44 -14.93
N ASN A 872 -20.67 73.06 -15.69
CA ASN A 872 -19.47 73.84 -15.96
C ASN A 872 -19.80 75.13 -16.77
N ARG A 873 -20.69 75.07 -17.77
CA ARG A 873 -21.26 76.26 -18.43
C ARG A 873 -21.86 77.24 -17.41
N ILE A 874 -22.74 76.75 -16.52
CA ILE A 874 -23.37 77.56 -15.48
C ILE A 874 -22.31 78.18 -14.54
N ALA A 875 -21.40 77.36 -14.01
CA ALA A 875 -20.32 77.81 -13.13
C ALA A 875 -19.42 78.88 -13.77
N ARG A 876 -19.07 78.75 -15.05
CA ARG A 876 -18.27 79.74 -15.80
C ARG A 876 -19.02 81.06 -16.02
N ILE A 877 -20.31 81.01 -16.35
CA ILE A 877 -21.15 82.21 -16.52
C ILE A 877 -21.17 83.03 -15.22
N PHE A 878 -21.49 82.41 -14.08
CA PHE A 878 -21.59 83.13 -12.81
C PHE A 878 -20.23 83.54 -12.22
N ARG A 879 -19.17 82.73 -12.36
CA ARG A 879 -17.81 83.11 -11.89
C ARG A 879 -17.25 84.29 -12.67
N ALA A 880 -17.48 84.35 -13.98
CA ALA A 880 -17.03 85.46 -14.81
C ALA A 880 -17.92 86.70 -14.66
N GLY A 881 -19.24 86.53 -14.54
CA GLY A 881 -20.18 87.63 -14.28
C GLY A 881 -19.91 88.38 -12.97
N LYS A 882 -19.29 87.73 -11.97
CA LYS A 882 -18.79 88.37 -10.73
C LYS A 882 -17.49 89.18 -10.92
N ARG A 883 -16.84 89.13 -12.09
CA ARG A 883 -15.52 89.75 -12.34
C ARG A 883 -15.49 90.67 -13.56
N THR A 884 -16.26 90.38 -14.61
CA THR A 884 -16.25 91.11 -15.89
C THR A 884 -17.61 91.05 -16.59
N SER A 885 -18.00 92.10 -17.31
CA SER A 885 -19.16 92.10 -18.22
C SER A 885 -18.89 91.38 -19.57
N LYS A 886 -17.63 91.08 -19.89
CA LYS A 886 -17.24 90.43 -21.16
C LYS A 886 -17.69 88.96 -21.20
N ARG A 887 -18.24 88.53 -22.34
CA ARG A 887 -18.73 87.15 -22.53
C ARG A 887 -17.57 86.14 -22.36
N PRO A 888 -17.69 85.13 -21.47
CA PRO A 888 -16.61 84.18 -21.23
C PRO A 888 -16.35 83.23 -22.41
N ARG A 889 -15.11 82.77 -22.54
CA ARG A 889 -14.71 81.77 -23.56
C ARG A 889 -15.43 80.43 -23.32
N PHE A 890 -15.61 79.66 -24.40
CA PHE A 890 -16.21 78.30 -24.41
C PHE A 890 -17.68 78.17 -23.97
N ILE A 891 -18.49 79.23 -24.18
CA ILE A 891 -19.95 79.22 -23.93
C ILE A 891 -20.78 78.95 -25.21
N SER A 892 -20.16 78.79 -26.39
CA SER A 892 -20.91 78.46 -27.61
C SER A 892 -21.37 76.99 -27.62
N PRO A 893 -22.52 76.65 -28.24
CA PRO A 893 -23.00 75.27 -28.33
C PRO A 893 -21.97 74.33 -28.98
N ARG A 894 -21.30 74.77 -30.06
CA ARG A 894 -20.23 74.00 -30.72
C ARG A 894 -19.07 73.69 -29.77
N SER A 895 -18.62 74.67 -28.98
CA SER A 895 -17.56 74.43 -27.97
C SER A 895 -18.01 73.54 -26.80
N GLN A 896 -19.31 73.49 -26.49
CA GLN A 896 -19.86 72.61 -25.47
C GLN A 896 -19.97 71.16 -25.96
N LEU A 897 -20.42 70.95 -27.20
CA LEU A 897 -20.41 69.63 -27.82
C LEU A 897 -18.99 69.07 -27.94
N PHE A 898 -17.99 69.90 -28.29
CA PHE A 898 -16.59 69.48 -28.31
C PHE A 898 -16.07 69.04 -26.92
N ILE A 899 -16.35 69.82 -25.86
CA ILE A 899 -15.96 69.45 -24.48
C ILE A 899 -16.66 68.16 -24.04
N CYS A 900 -17.95 68.02 -24.30
CA CYS A 900 -18.72 66.81 -23.99
C CYS A 900 -18.16 65.59 -24.75
N GLY A 901 -17.90 65.77 -26.05
CA GLY A 901 -17.32 64.75 -26.93
C GLY A 901 -15.93 64.32 -26.49
N ALA A 902 -15.09 65.22 -25.96
CA ALA A 902 -13.77 64.87 -25.43
C ALA A 902 -13.86 63.96 -24.19
N PHE A 903 -14.78 64.23 -23.25
CA PHE A 903 -15.01 63.36 -22.10
C PHE A 903 -15.58 61.99 -22.50
N VAL A 904 -16.45 61.95 -23.51
CA VAL A 904 -16.98 60.69 -24.07
C VAL A 904 -15.89 59.91 -24.81
N ALA A 905 -15.06 60.58 -25.61
CA ALA A 905 -13.96 59.96 -26.36
C ALA A 905 -12.94 59.27 -25.44
N PHE A 906 -12.66 59.84 -24.27
CA PHE A 906 -11.84 59.19 -23.25
C PHE A 906 -12.40 57.82 -22.82
N GLN A 907 -13.71 57.72 -22.53
CA GLN A 907 -14.34 56.44 -22.23
C GLN A 907 -14.30 55.46 -23.41
N ASN A 908 -14.46 55.95 -24.65
CA ASN A 908 -14.40 55.08 -25.84
C ASN A 908 -13.00 54.46 -25.97
N ALA A 909 -11.94 55.23 -25.74
CA ALA A 909 -10.56 54.72 -25.74
C ALA A 909 -10.34 53.66 -24.65
N VAL A 910 -10.81 53.91 -23.41
CA VAL A 910 -10.76 52.93 -22.31
C VAL A 910 -11.51 51.64 -22.67
N GLY A 911 -12.71 51.76 -23.27
CA GLY A 911 -13.52 50.61 -23.70
C GLY A 911 -12.86 49.78 -24.81
N VAL A 912 -12.24 50.42 -25.80
CA VAL A 912 -11.51 49.74 -26.88
C VAL A 912 -10.27 49.02 -26.33
N VAL A 913 -9.47 49.68 -25.49
CA VAL A 913 -8.31 49.03 -24.84
C VAL A 913 -8.75 47.82 -24.00
N TRP A 914 -9.85 47.93 -23.27
CA TRP A 914 -10.35 46.83 -22.44
C TRP A 914 -10.90 45.64 -23.26
N LEU A 915 -11.48 45.89 -24.44
CA LEU A 915 -11.87 44.85 -25.40
C LEU A 915 -10.65 44.12 -25.99
N LEU A 916 -9.57 44.85 -26.29
CA LEU A 916 -8.32 44.28 -26.83
C LEU A 916 -7.55 43.46 -25.79
N LEU A 917 -7.43 43.95 -24.55
CA LEU A 917 -6.69 43.26 -23.49
C LEU A 917 -7.41 42.02 -22.94
N ARG A 918 -8.74 41.99 -23.00
CA ARG A 918 -9.53 40.83 -22.53
C ARG A 918 -10.74 40.63 -23.46
N PRO A 919 -10.68 39.74 -24.46
CA PRO A 919 -11.77 39.55 -25.41
C PRO A 919 -13.03 39.03 -24.70
N PRO A 920 -14.23 39.45 -25.12
CA PRO A 920 -15.48 39.03 -24.49
C PRO A 920 -15.76 37.56 -24.81
N ARG A 921 -15.92 36.73 -23.78
CA ARG A 921 -16.27 35.30 -23.92
C ARG A 921 -17.47 34.95 -23.05
N ALA A 922 -18.31 34.04 -23.54
CA ALA A 922 -19.27 33.32 -22.71
C ALA A 922 -18.59 32.06 -22.16
N VAL A 923 -18.64 31.86 -20.85
CA VAL A 923 -17.96 30.76 -20.14
C VAL A 923 -18.94 30.05 -19.21
N ALA A 924 -18.75 28.75 -19.05
CA ALA A 924 -19.39 28.01 -17.97
C ALA A 924 -18.71 28.37 -16.64
N TYR A 925 -19.50 28.56 -15.59
CA TYR A 925 -19.07 28.93 -14.26
C TYR A 925 -19.76 28.02 -13.24
N HIS A 926 -18.96 27.49 -12.32
CA HIS A 926 -19.37 26.52 -11.31
C HIS A 926 -19.09 27.14 -9.94
N ALA A 927 -20.13 27.59 -9.24
CA ALA A 927 -19.99 28.09 -7.88
C ALA A 927 -19.84 26.93 -6.88
N ASN A 928 -20.63 25.88 -7.10
CA ASN A 928 -20.56 24.58 -6.45
C ASN A 928 -20.44 23.48 -7.51
N ARG A 929 -20.24 22.23 -7.08
CA ARG A 929 -20.08 21.09 -8.01
C ARG A 929 -21.35 20.76 -8.81
N ASP A 930 -22.51 21.09 -8.27
CA ASP A 930 -23.82 20.94 -8.92
C ASP A 930 -24.24 22.17 -9.76
N ASP A 931 -23.48 23.27 -9.71
CA ASP A 931 -23.80 24.51 -10.43
C ASP A 931 -23.20 24.52 -11.85
N HIS A 932 -24.05 24.68 -12.86
CA HIS A 932 -23.61 24.79 -14.25
C HIS A 932 -24.17 26.05 -14.91
N GLN A 933 -23.55 27.21 -14.62
CA GLN A 933 -24.07 28.52 -14.99
C GLN A 933 -23.34 29.10 -16.21
N LEU A 934 -24.05 29.52 -17.26
CA LEU A 934 -23.44 30.21 -18.41
C LEU A 934 -23.44 31.72 -18.19
N VAL A 935 -22.26 32.32 -18.21
CA VAL A 935 -22.03 33.73 -17.85
C VAL A 935 -21.02 34.40 -18.79
N CYS A 936 -20.99 35.73 -18.83
CA CYS A 936 -19.88 36.45 -19.48
C CYS A 936 -18.61 36.39 -18.60
N SER A 937 -17.42 36.30 -19.20
CA SER A 937 -16.14 36.22 -18.49
C SER A 937 -15.84 37.41 -17.55
N ASP A 938 -16.45 38.57 -17.81
CA ASP A 938 -16.33 39.78 -16.99
C ASP A 938 -17.44 39.91 -15.93
N ALA A 939 -18.40 38.97 -15.92
CA ALA A 939 -19.45 38.87 -14.91
C ALA A 939 -19.00 38.05 -13.67
N VAL A 940 -17.88 37.33 -13.77
CA VAL A 940 -17.22 36.59 -12.68
C VAL A 940 -16.30 37.55 -11.92
N GLY A 941 -16.35 37.55 -10.58
CA GLY A 941 -15.60 38.48 -9.74
C GLY A 941 -15.99 39.95 -9.95
N ALA A 942 -15.01 40.86 -9.84
CA ALA A 942 -15.22 42.31 -9.85
C ALA A 942 -15.08 42.99 -11.23
N TRP A 943 -14.90 42.24 -12.33
CA TRP A 943 -14.43 42.81 -13.60
C TRP A 943 -15.37 43.87 -14.20
N TYR A 944 -16.70 43.77 -14.04
CA TYR A 944 -17.61 44.85 -14.49
C TYR A 944 -17.38 46.21 -13.81
N MET A 945 -16.76 46.27 -12.63
CA MET A 945 -16.44 47.54 -11.95
C MET A 945 -15.40 48.38 -12.70
N VAL A 946 -14.54 47.76 -13.54
CA VAL A 946 -13.60 48.48 -14.40
C VAL A 946 -14.37 49.44 -15.34
N GLY A 947 -15.48 48.97 -15.93
CA GLY A 947 -16.34 49.77 -16.79
C GLY A 947 -17.02 50.96 -16.09
N PHE A 948 -17.27 50.86 -14.77
CA PHE A 948 -17.87 51.92 -13.96
C PHE A 948 -16.87 52.94 -13.41
N THR A 949 -15.56 52.65 -13.44
CA THR A 949 -14.54 53.45 -12.75
C THR A 949 -14.52 54.91 -13.24
N TYR A 950 -14.48 55.15 -14.56
CA TYR A 950 -14.52 56.51 -15.10
C TYR A 950 -15.89 57.21 -14.95
N PRO A 951 -17.05 56.55 -15.19
CA PRO A 951 -18.35 57.07 -14.79
C PRO A 951 -18.44 57.54 -13.33
N ILE A 952 -17.88 56.79 -12.37
CA ILE A 952 -17.84 57.18 -10.95
C ILE A 952 -17.00 58.44 -10.75
N VAL A 953 -15.83 58.55 -11.39
CA VAL A 953 -15.01 59.78 -11.38
C VAL A 953 -15.79 60.97 -11.95
N LEU A 954 -16.52 60.79 -13.06
CA LEU A 954 -17.40 61.84 -13.60
C LEU A 954 -18.51 62.22 -12.61
N VAL A 955 -19.13 61.26 -11.91
CA VAL A 955 -20.15 61.53 -10.87
C VAL A 955 -19.56 62.38 -9.74
N VAL A 956 -18.38 62.04 -9.22
CA VAL A 956 -17.71 62.82 -8.16
C VAL A 956 -17.42 64.25 -8.62
N ILE A 957 -16.87 64.43 -9.83
CA ILE A 957 -16.60 65.76 -10.40
C ILE A 957 -17.89 66.55 -10.62
N CYS A 958 -18.94 65.91 -11.16
CA CYS A 958 -20.27 66.51 -11.31
C CYS A 958 -20.85 66.97 -9.97
N THR A 959 -20.75 66.15 -8.91
CA THR A 959 -21.24 66.50 -7.57
C THR A 959 -20.47 67.68 -6.97
N PHE A 960 -19.16 67.74 -7.15
CA PHE A 960 -18.34 68.90 -6.75
C PHE A 960 -18.78 70.19 -7.48
N TYR A 961 -19.00 70.12 -8.80
CA TYR A 961 -19.52 71.27 -9.55
C TYR A 961 -20.95 71.64 -9.14
N ALA A 962 -21.82 70.67 -8.89
CA ALA A 962 -23.19 70.88 -8.44
C ALA A 962 -23.24 71.62 -7.09
N PHE A 963 -22.40 71.21 -6.12
CA PHE A 963 -22.22 71.89 -4.84
C PHE A 963 -21.80 73.36 -5.01
N ILE A 964 -20.81 73.63 -5.89
CA ILE A 964 -20.35 74.99 -6.20
C ILE A 964 -21.48 75.85 -6.82
N THR A 965 -22.37 75.25 -7.60
CA THR A 965 -23.52 75.93 -8.21
C THR A 965 -24.75 76.06 -7.30
N ARG A 966 -24.72 75.52 -6.08
CA ARG A 966 -25.87 75.54 -5.14
C ARG A 966 -26.28 76.95 -4.72
N ASN A 967 -25.32 77.88 -4.60
CA ASN A 967 -25.54 79.25 -4.12
C ASN A 967 -25.86 80.24 -5.27
N ILE A 968 -26.49 79.76 -6.35
CA ILE A 968 -26.96 80.59 -7.47
C ILE A 968 -28.43 80.95 -7.19
N PRO A 969 -28.86 82.23 -7.37
CA PRO A 969 -30.20 82.67 -7.01
C PRO A 969 -31.30 81.95 -7.81
N GLU A 970 -32.46 81.78 -7.17
CA GLU A 970 -33.56 80.90 -7.61
C GLU A 970 -34.20 81.23 -8.97
N ALA A 971 -33.93 82.42 -9.53
CA ALA A 971 -34.25 82.74 -10.91
C ALA A 971 -33.66 81.74 -11.95
N PHE A 972 -32.64 80.95 -11.57
CA PHE A 972 -32.09 79.86 -12.37
C PHE A 972 -32.29 78.48 -11.71
N ASN A 973 -33.56 78.10 -11.46
CA ASN A 973 -33.98 76.81 -10.87
C ASN A 973 -33.30 75.53 -11.45
N GLU A 974 -32.74 75.59 -12.66
CA GLU A 974 -32.02 74.46 -13.29
C GLU A 974 -30.82 73.95 -12.46
N SER A 975 -30.11 74.79 -11.69
CA SER A 975 -29.00 74.32 -10.85
C SER A 975 -29.45 73.47 -9.65
N LYS A 976 -30.63 73.75 -9.10
CA LYS A 976 -31.24 73.01 -7.98
C LYS A 976 -31.58 71.57 -8.40
N TYR A 977 -32.17 71.41 -9.57
CA TYR A 977 -32.50 70.09 -10.13
C TYR A 977 -31.26 69.27 -10.49
N ILE A 978 -30.22 69.90 -11.07
CA ILE A 978 -28.91 69.24 -11.29
C ILE A 978 -28.34 68.74 -9.95
N GLY A 979 -28.38 69.56 -8.90
CA GLY A 979 -27.93 69.15 -7.56
C GLY A 979 -28.68 67.94 -7.03
N PHE A 980 -30.01 67.93 -7.12
CA PHE A 980 -30.84 66.80 -6.71
C PHE A 980 -30.53 65.53 -7.52
N THR A 981 -30.44 65.62 -8.84
CA THR A 981 -30.02 64.51 -9.71
C THR A 981 -28.69 63.92 -9.25
N MET A 982 -27.68 64.75 -8.97
CA MET A 982 -26.37 64.26 -8.57
C MET A 982 -26.37 63.61 -7.18
N TYR A 983 -27.04 64.20 -6.18
CA TYR A 983 -27.08 63.64 -4.83
C TYR A 983 -27.82 62.29 -4.78
N THR A 984 -28.99 62.19 -5.42
CA THR A 984 -29.74 60.93 -5.50
C THR A 984 -28.98 59.86 -6.28
N THR A 985 -28.28 60.26 -7.36
CA THR A 985 -27.38 59.37 -8.12
C THR A 985 -26.28 58.80 -7.22
N CYS A 986 -25.61 59.62 -6.41
CA CYS A 986 -24.56 59.14 -5.50
C CYS A 986 -25.09 58.09 -4.51
N ILE A 987 -26.30 58.26 -3.98
CA ILE A 987 -26.93 57.28 -3.06
C ILE A 987 -27.18 55.94 -3.77
N ILE A 988 -27.70 55.96 -5.00
CA ILE A 988 -27.96 54.76 -5.81
C ILE A 988 -26.66 53.99 -6.08
N TRP A 989 -25.58 54.67 -6.48
CA TRP A 989 -24.30 54.02 -6.77
C TRP A 989 -23.61 53.44 -5.53
N LEU A 990 -23.69 54.11 -4.38
CA LEU A 990 -23.18 53.58 -3.12
C LEU A 990 -23.93 52.30 -2.69
N ALA A 991 -25.26 52.28 -2.85
CA ALA A 991 -26.06 51.08 -2.57
C ALA A 991 -25.75 49.94 -3.55
N PHE A 992 -25.63 50.23 -4.84
CA PHE A 992 -25.33 49.24 -5.89
C PHE A 992 -24.02 48.49 -5.61
N VAL A 993 -22.93 49.21 -5.27
CA VAL A 993 -21.63 48.59 -5.01
C VAL A 993 -21.72 47.57 -3.86
N SER A 994 -22.38 47.91 -2.77
CA SER A 994 -22.57 47.00 -1.63
C SER A 994 -23.37 45.74 -2.01
N ILE A 995 -24.46 45.88 -2.77
CA ILE A 995 -25.30 44.74 -3.17
C ILE A 995 -24.58 43.85 -4.20
N TYR A 996 -23.77 44.44 -5.10
CA TYR A 996 -23.01 43.69 -6.11
C TYR A 996 -22.03 42.70 -5.48
N PHE A 997 -21.30 43.11 -4.44
CA PHE A 997 -20.38 42.22 -3.71
C PHE A 997 -21.14 41.24 -2.80
N SER A 998 -22.25 41.67 -2.17
CA SER A 998 -23.08 40.78 -1.35
C SER A 998 -23.78 39.65 -2.12
N THR A 999 -23.78 39.67 -3.45
CA THR A 999 -24.48 38.69 -4.32
C THR A 999 -23.52 37.80 -5.10
N GLU A 1000 -22.28 37.62 -4.62
CA GLU A 1000 -21.22 36.93 -5.35
C GLU A 1000 -21.54 35.49 -5.77
N HIS A 1001 -22.18 34.73 -4.90
CA HIS A 1001 -22.57 33.33 -5.18
C HIS A 1001 -23.76 33.18 -6.14
N ASN A 1002 -24.50 34.25 -6.45
CA ASN A 1002 -25.74 34.20 -7.22
C ASN A 1002 -25.72 35.19 -8.40
N ILE A 1003 -25.06 34.79 -9.51
CA ILE A 1003 -24.84 35.67 -10.67
C ILE A 1003 -26.12 36.24 -11.29
N GLN A 1004 -27.21 35.46 -11.28
CA GLN A 1004 -28.50 35.89 -11.82
C GLN A 1004 -29.05 37.11 -11.06
N ILE A 1005 -28.97 37.08 -9.72
CA ILE A 1005 -29.37 38.18 -8.85
C ILE A 1005 -28.45 39.39 -9.08
N ARG A 1006 -27.12 39.16 -9.17
CA ARG A 1006 -26.13 40.23 -9.43
C ARG A 1006 -26.39 40.97 -10.75
N ILE A 1007 -26.68 40.26 -11.84
CA ILE A 1007 -27.00 40.84 -13.16
C ILE A 1007 -28.35 41.58 -13.12
N ALA A 1008 -29.36 41.02 -12.45
CA ALA A 1008 -30.67 41.64 -12.31
C ALA A 1008 -30.60 42.95 -11.48
N THR A 1009 -29.91 42.94 -10.34
CA THR A 1009 -29.69 44.13 -9.51
C THR A 1009 -28.97 45.22 -10.31
N MET A 1010 -27.92 44.88 -11.04
CA MET A 1010 -27.22 45.83 -11.92
C MET A 1010 -28.17 46.44 -12.95
N SER A 1011 -28.98 45.62 -13.62
CA SER A 1011 -29.97 46.07 -14.62
C SER A 1011 -31.00 47.04 -14.03
N PHE A 1012 -31.46 46.79 -12.80
CA PHE A 1012 -32.40 47.66 -12.09
C PHE A 1012 -31.74 48.97 -11.62
N SER A 1013 -30.54 48.91 -11.03
CA SER A 1013 -29.79 50.09 -10.57
C SER A 1013 -29.47 51.05 -11.72
N ILE A 1014 -29.09 50.52 -12.89
CA ILE A 1014 -28.85 51.29 -14.12
C ILE A 1014 -30.12 52.04 -14.55
N SER A 1015 -31.24 51.33 -14.65
CA SER A 1015 -32.53 51.92 -15.02
C SER A 1015 -33.01 52.95 -13.99
N LEU A 1016 -32.79 52.71 -12.69
CA LEU A 1016 -33.19 53.64 -11.62
C LEU A 1016 -32.39 54.95 -11.69
N SER A 1017 -31.08 54.87 -11.94
CA SER A 1017 -30.22 56.05 -12.15
C SER A 1017 -30.63 56.84 -13.40
N ALA A 1018 -31.03 56.16 -14.48
CA ALA A 1018 -31.57 56.79 -15.69
C ALA A 1018 -32.90 57.53 -15.41
N THR A 1019 -33.81 56.91 -14.64
CA THR A 1019 -35.09 57.53 -14.23
C THR A 1019 -34.88 58.80 -13.41
N VAL A 1020 -33.93 58.80 -12.47
CA VAL A 1020 -33.56 60.01 -11.71
C VAL A 1020 -33.06 61.11 -12.64
N GLY A 1021 -32.21 60.76 -13.62
CA GLY A 1021 -31.76 61.68 -14.67
C GLY A 1021 -32.91 62.29 -15.47
N LEU A 1022 -33.84 61.45 -15.94
CA LEU A 1022 -34.97 61.85 -16.77
C LEU A 1022 -35.96 62.75 -16.00
N VAL A 1023 -36.47 62.28 -14.86
CA VAL A 1023 -37.50 62.98 -14.09
C VAL A 1023 -36.99 64.32 -13.60
N CYS A 1024 -35.81 64.35 -12.97
CA CYS A 1024 -35.34 65.55 -12.29
C CYS A 1024 -34.91 66.65 -13.27
N MET A 1025 -34.31 66.30 -14.41
CA MET A 1025 -33.79 67.28 -15.38
C MET A 1025 -34.83 67.82 -16.37
N PHE A 1026 -35.94 67.08 -16.57
CA PHE A 1026 -36.92 67.36 -17.62
C PHE A 1026 -38.37 67.54 -17.15
N ALA A 1027 -38.83 66.91 -16.05
CA ALA A 1027 -40.24 66.98 -15.66
C ALA A 1027 -40.75 68.42 -15.45
N THR A 1028 -39.95 69.27 -14.80
CA THR A 1028 -40.29 70.69 -14.56
C THR A 1028 -40.34 71.52 -15.84
N LYS A 1029 -39.57 71.14 -16.87
CA LYS A 1029 -39.60 71.79 -18.19
C LYS A 1029 -40.81 71.33 -19.00
N LEU A 1030 -41.13 70.04 -18.95
CA LEU A 1030 -42.33 69.49 -19.58
C LEU A 1030 -43.59 70.10 -18.97
N TYR A 1031 -43.64 70.24 -17.65
CA TYR A 1031 -44.73 70.92 -16.94
C TYR A 1031 -44.92 72.36 -17.43
N ILE A 1032 -43.84 73.14 -17.58
CA ILE A 1032 -43.92 74.50 -18.14
C ILE A 1032 -44.32 74.51 -19.62
N ILE A 1033 -43.84 73.55 -20.43
CA ILE A 1033 -44.13 73.51 -21.88
C ILE A 1033 -45.57 73.07 -22.17
N ILE A 1034 -46.12 72.15 -21.38
CA ILE A 1034 -47.41 71.49 -21.64
C ILE A 1034 -48.54 72.11 -20.80
N VAL A 1035 -48.33 72.35 -19.50
CA VAL A 1035 -49.39 72.77 -18.56
C VAL A 1035 -49.45 74.28 -18.40
N HIS A 1036 -48.30 74.97 -18.48
CA HIS A 1036 -48.19 76.42 -18.27
C HIS A 1036 -47.50 77.15 -19.44
N PRO A 1037 -48.03 77.06 -20.68
CA PRO A 1037 -47.42 77.65 -21.87
C PRO A 1037 -47.26 79.18 -21.77
N GLU A 1038 -48.07 79.87 -20.95
CA GLU A 1038 -47.94 81.30 -20.66
C GLU A 1038 -46.61 81.68 -19.99
N ARG A 1039 -45.96 80.72 -19.31
CA ARG A 1039 -44.64 80.90 -18.68
C ARG A 1039 -43.49 80.63 -19.65
N ASN A 1040 -43.76 80.23 -20.90
CA ASN A 1040 -42.77 79.90 -21.92
C ASN A 1040 -42.23 81.13 -22.69
N VAL A 1041 -42.03 82.24 -21.98
CA VAL A 1041 -41.58 83.53 -22.53
C VAL A 1041 -40.16 83.89 -22.08
N ARG A 1042 -39.48 84.75 -22.84
CA ARG A 1042 -38.11 85.17 -22.55
C ARG A 1042 -38.12 86.19 -21.40
N GLN A 1043 -37.82 85.76 -20.18
CA GLN A 1043 -37.67 86.65 -19.02
C GLN A 1043 -36.60 87.72 -19.29
N SER A 1044 -37.04 88.99 -19.33
CA SER A 1044 -36.18 90.16 -19.49
C SER A 1044 -35.65 90.64 -18.15
N LEU A 1045 -34.36 90.39 -17.89
CA LEU A 1045 -33.61 91.07 -16.84
C LEU A 1045 -33.40 92.54 -17.24
N LEU A 1046 -34.38 93.41 -16.95
CA LEU A 1046 -34.27 94.89 -16.82
C LEU A 1046 -35.68 95.50 -16.65
N ALA A 1047 -36.13 95.70 -15.41
CA ALA A 1047 -37.31 96.52 -15.09
C ALA A 1047 -37.35 96.97 -13.61
N ALA A 1048 -36.19 97.36 -13.05
CA ALA A 1048 -36.22 98.19 -11.84
C ALA A 1048 -36.60 99.61 -12.29
N LYS A 1049 -37.89 100.00 -12.12
CA LYS A 1049 -38.31 101.38 -12.34
C LYS A 1049 -37.54 102.31 -11.38
N PRO A 1050 -36.91 103.39 -11.86
CA PRO A 1050 -36.33 104.38 -10.96
C PRO A 1050 -37.47 105.17 -10.29
N VAL A 1051 -37.50 105.18 -8.97
CA VAL A 1051 -38.23 106.18 -8.20
C VAL A 1051 -37.23 107.30 -7.90
N MET A 1052 -37.48 108.49 -8.44
CA MET A 1052 -36.65 109.67 -8.15
C MET A 1052 -36.90 110.18 -6.72
N PRO A 1053 -35.87 110.76 -6.06
CA PRO A 1053 -35.96 111.22 -4.68
C PRO A 1053 -36.38 112.70 -4.56
N SER A 1054 -36.95 113.07 -3.42
CA SER A 1054 -36.86 114.43 -2.85
C SER A 1054 -37.18 114.38 -1.34
N PRO A 1055 -36.83 115.40 -0.54
CA PRO A 1055 -35.45 115.87 -0.39
C PRO A 1055 -35.03 115.89 1.09
N LYS A 1056 -33.73 115.81 1.38
CA LYS A 1056 -33.18 116.42 2.61
C LYS A 1056 -32.09 117.41 2.25
N LEU A 1057 -32.42 118.67 2.53
CA LEU A 1057 -31.59 119.85 2.40
C LEU A 1057 -30.45 119.79 3.41
N THR A 1058 -29.20 119.97 2.97
CA THR A 1058 -28.16 120.54 3.83
C THR A 1058 -27.18 121.31 2.95
N GLN A 1059 -27.13 122.62 3.14
CA GLN A 1059 -26.22 123.53 2.45
C GLN A 1059 -25.06 123.85 3.40
N CYS A 1060 -23.84 123.91 2.88
CA CYS A 1060 -22.66 124.29 3.67
C CYS A 1060 -22.58 125.81 3.80
N TYR A 1061 -22.26 126.36 4.99
CA TYR A 1061 -21.52 127.63 5.13
C TYR A 1061 -20.89 127.82 6.54
N SER A 1062 -19.67 128.38 6.56
CA SER A 1062 -18.94 129.10 7.64
C SER A 1062 -18.80 128.53 9.09
N SER A 1063 -17.66 127.84 9.30
CA SER A 1063 -16.52 128.21 10.19
C SER A 1063 -16.59 128.30 11.75
N ILE A 1064 -15.79 127.42 12.42
CA ILE A 1064 -14.71 127.68 13.45
C ILE A 1064 -15.13 128.20 14.87
N PRO A 1065 -14.45 127.90 16.03
CA PRO A 1065 -13.44 126.88 16.43
C PRO A 1065 -13.75 126.07 17.76
N SER A 1066 -12.87 125.08 18.07
CA SER A 1066 -12.35 124.60 19.39
C SER A 1066 -13.19 124.73 20.68
N SER A 1067 -13.44 123.70 21.52
CA SER A 1067 -12.53 122.84 22.34
C SER A 1067 -13.44 122.08 23.36
N TYR A 1068 -13.16 120.93 24.01
CA TYR A 1068 -12.15 120.59 25.05
C TYR A 1068 -12.41 119.16 25.63
N LEU A 1069 -11.38 118.52 26.21
CA LEU A 1069 -11.30 117.60 27.38
C LEU A 1069 -12.19 116.31 27.61
N SER A 1070 -11.46 115.19 27.84
CA SER A 1070 -11.51 114.21 28.98
C SER A 1070 -12.66 113.19 29.25
N ASN A 1071 -12.21 111.96 29.59
CA ASN A 1071 -12.74 110.93 30.54
C ASN A 1071 -14.17 110.35 30.32
N GLY A 1072 -14.54 109.12 30.73
CA GLY A 1072 -13.79 108.01 31.37
C GLY A 1072 -14.57 107.33 32.52
N ARG A 1073 -14.92 106.03 32.41
CA ARG A 1073 -15.33 105.10 33.51
C ARG A 1073 -15.41 103.64 32.97
N GLN A 1074 -14.64 102.66 33.47
CA GLN A 1074 -14.86 101.76 34.65
C GLN A 1074 -16.14 100.88 34.59
N ASP A 1075 -16.16 99.62 35.03
CA ASP A 1075 -15.10 98.69 35.48
C ASP A 1075 -15.56 97.21 35.45
N THR A 1076 -14.61 96.31 35.74
CA THR A 1076 -14.69 94.84 35.88
C THR A 1076 -15.54 94.32 37.06
N ALA A 1077 -16.04 93.06 37.01
CA ALA A 1077 -15.70 91.98 37.99
C ALA A 1077 -16.50 90.64 37.87
N HIS A 1078 -15.75 89.53 37.97
CA HIS A 1078 -15.98 88.25 38.70
C HIS A 1078 -17.37 87.59 38.99
N SER A 1079 -17.48 86.35 38.45
CA SER A 1079 -17.75 85.04 39.12
C SER A 1079 -19.11 84.61 39.77
N THR A 1080 -19.29 83.27 39.71
CA THR A 1080 -19.97 82.33 40.65
C THR A 1080 -21.51 82.12 40.68
N GLN A 1081 -21.91 80.93 40.17
CA GLN A 1081 -22.61 79.82 40.88
C GLN A 1081 -24.14 79.80 41.15
N SER A 1082 -24.74 78.65 40.75
CA SER A 1082 -25.88 77.86 41.32
C SER A 1082 -27.31 78.41 41.51
N ASP A 1083 -28.26 77.65 40.93
CA ASP A 1083 -29.57 77.17 41.42
C ASP A 1083 -30.52 78.06 42.25
N TYR A 1084 -31.79 78.22 41.81
CA TYR A 1084 -32.91 77.32 42.19
C TYR A 1084 -34.21 77.65 41.40
N GLY A 1085 -35.23 76.78 41.48
CA GLY A 1085 -36.60 77.01 40.94
C GLY A 1085 -37.43 77.99 41.80
N ASP A 1086 -38.74 78.17 41.64
CA ASP A 1086 -39.80 77.51 40.84
C ASP A 1086 -40.98 78.51 40.64
N LEU A 1087 -41.90 78.27 39.69
CA LEU A 1087 -43.33 78.03 40.00
C LEU A 1087 -44.19 77.66 38.77
N GLU A 1088 -45.30 76.98 39.06
CA GLU A 1088 -46.18 76.26 38.11
C GLU A 1088 -47.34 77.10 37.54
N MET A 1089 -47.94 76.66 36.41
CA MET A 1089 -49.24 75.96 36.43
C MET A 1089 -49.73 75.49 35.03
N VAL A 1090 -49.82 74.16 34.86
CA VAL A 1090 -51.08 73.37 34.74
C VAL A 1090 -52.08 73.78 33.60
N HIS A 1091 -52.54 72.91 32.68
CA HIS A 1091 -53.13 71.57 32.94
C HIS A 1091 -53.33 70.66 31.68
N ARG A 1092 -53.44 69.34 31.94
CA ARG A 1092 -54.07 68.22 31.14
C ARG A 1092 -53.26 67.64 29.96
N LEU A 1093 -53.14 66.31 29.78
CA LEU A 1093 -53.61 65.16 30.58
C LEU A 1093 -52.62 63.96 30.53
N ARG A 1094 -52.60 63.22 31.64
CA ARG A 1094 -51.87 61.97 31.97
C ARG A 1094 -52.95 60.87 32.24
N PRO A 1095 -52.69 59.63 32.74
CA PRO A 1095 -51.47 59.09 33.37
C PRO A 1095 -51.02 57.66 33.00
N SER A 1096 -49.76 57.36 33.34
CA SER A 1096 -49.19 56.06 33.70
C SER A 1096 -49.36 55.83 35.23
N ALA A 1097 -49.26 54.66 35.88
CA ALA A 1097 -48.58 53.40 35.61
C ALA A 1097 -49.08 52.29 36.60
N SER A 1098 -48.35 51.17 36.70
CA SER A 1098 -48.13 50.31 37.89
C SER A 1098 -48.78 48.90 37.97
N PHE A 1099 -47.93 47.94 38.39
CA PHE A 1099 -48.14 46.68 39.14
C PHE A 1099 -48.95 45.46 38.58
N SER A 1100 -48.32 44.27 38.70
CA SER A 1100 -48.78 42.90 39.08
C SER A 1100 -50.27 42.47 38.89
N SER A 1101 -50.66 41.19 38.69
CA SER A 1101 -50.01 39.87 38.44
C SER A 1101 -51.10 38.77 38.42
N SER A 1102 -50.86 37.59 37.82
CA SER A 1102 -51.64 36.30 37.99
C SER A 1102 -53.12 36.32 37.51
N ILE A 1103 -53.79 35.26 36.99
CA ILE A 1103 -54.16 33.89 37.45
C ILE A 1103 -54.78 33.13 36.22
N SER A 1104 -54.90 31.80 36.07
CA SER A 1104 -54.11 30.58 36.41
C SER A 1104 -54.76 29.33 35.72
N ARG A 1105 -54.33 28.09 36.05
CA ARG A 1105 -54.78 26.72 35.65
C ARG A 1105 -54.09 26.09 34.42
N SER A 1106 -53.55 24.86 34.46
CA SER A 1106 -53.34 23.92 35.60
C SER A 1106 -52.41 22.73 35.26
N THR A 1107 -51.43 22.42 36.14
CA THR A 1107 -50.82 21.09 36.53
C THR A 1107 -50.20 20.14 35.45
N CYS A 1108 -49.10 19.39 35.68
CA CYS A 1108 -48.31 19.07 36.89
C CYS A 1108 -46.88 18.51 36.60
N ALA A 1109 -45.91 18.76 37.51
CA ALA A 1109 -44.64 18.03 37.91
C ALA A 1109 -43.68 17.38 36.85
N THR A 1110 -42.34 17.20 37.03
CA THR A 1110 -41.44 17.12 38.23
C THR A 1110 -39.99 17.63 37.91
N GLN A 1111 -39.10 17.78 38.91
CA GLN A 1111 -37.73 18.39 38.91
C GLN A 1111 -36.57 17.36 38.65
N THR A 1112 -35.23 17.61 38.64
CA THR A 1112 -34.29 18.56 39.32
C THR A 1112 -32.85 18.67 38.68
N LEU A 1113 -32.23 19.89 38.68
CA LEU A 1113 -30.80 20.33 38.96
C LEU A 1113 -29.55 19.71 38.22
N THR A 1114 -28.36 20.35 37.98
CA THR A 1114 -27.75 21.71 38.24
C THR A 1114 -26.45 22.06 37.44
N ASN A 1115 -26.17 23.39 37.26
CA ASN A 1115 -24.89 24.20 37.26
C ASN A 1115 -23.59 23.82 36.46
N GLY A 1116 -22.67 24.74 36.07
CA GLY A 1116 -22.66 26.23 36.05
C GLY A 1116 -21.27 26.94 35.89
N THR A 1117 -21.20 28.02 35.05
CA THR A 1117 -20.30 29.25 35.06
C THR A 1117 -18.76 29.27 34.80
N SER A 1118 -18.36 30.05 33.76
CA SER A 1118 -17.31 31.12 33.56
C SER A 1118 -16.18 31.42 34.62
N THR A 1119 -14.99 32.05 34.36
CA THR A 1119 -14.48 32.99 33.29
C THR A 1119 -12.93 33.24 33.32
N SER A 1120 -12.30 33.44 32.13
CA SER A 1120 -11.21 34.39 31.71
C SER A 1120 -9.88 34.72 32.47
N THR A 1121 -8.80 34.88 31.65
CA THR A 1121 -7.60 35.81 31.75
C THR A 1121 -6.49 35.55 32.83
N GLN A 1122 -5.18 35.86 32.69
CA GLN A 1122 -4.42 36.68 31.70
C GLN A 1122 -2.85 36.44 31.68
N THR A 1123 -2.21 36.54 30.50
CA THR A 1123 -0.89 37.18 30.14
C THR A 1123 0.54 36.77 30.62
N LEU A 1124 1.49 36.78 29.64
CA LEU A 1124 2.88 37.36 29.63
C LEU A 1124 4.01 36.66 30.47
N ASP A 1125 5.30 36.57 30.09
CA ASP A 1125 6.01 36.91 28.82
C ASP A 1125 7.45 36.30 28.72
N LEU A 1126 8.01 36.31 27.49
CA LEU A 1126 9.44 36.57 27.09
C LEU A 1126 10.68 35.67 27.44
N ILE A 1127 11.54 35.51 26.39
CA ILE A 1127 13.04 35.49 26.36
C ILE A 1127 13.74 34.19 26.84
N SER A 1128 14.76 33.60 26.18
CA SER A 1128 15.64 34.01 25.06
C SER A 1128 16.27 32.81 24.29
N LYS A 1129 16.64 33.05 23.01
CA LYS A 1129 17.81 32.55 22.20
C LYS A 1129 18.54 31.26 22.70
N GLY A 1130 18.80 30.25 21.87
CA GLY A 1130 19.61 30.28 20.63
C GLY A 1130 20.86 29.38 20.86
N ALA A 1131 21.60 28.89 19.86
CA ALA A 1131 21.56 29.05 18.42
C ALA A 1131 22.37 27.91 17.73
N ASP A 1132 22.40 27.88 16.38
CA ASP A 1132 23.46 27.31 15.52
C ASP A 1132 23.69 25.76 15.54
N ASP A 1133 24.07 25.06 14.46
CA ASP A 1133 24.15 25.44 13.04
C ASP A 1133 24.21 24.21 12.08
N VAL A 1134 23.91 24.49 10.79
CA VAL A 1134 24.53 23.93 9.56
C VAL A 1134 24.66 22.39 9.33
N GLN A 1135 23.90 21.95 8.31
CA GLN A 1135 24.26 21.08 7.17
C GLN A 1135 25.30 19.94 7.32
N LEU A 1136 24.86 18.72 6.99
CA LEU A 1136 25.25 18.05 5.74
C LEU A 1136 24.20 17.03 5.30
#